data_AF-A0A817W510-F1
#
_entry.id   AF-A0A817W510-F1
#
_cell.length_a   1.000
_cell.length_b   1.000
_cell.length_c   1.000
_cell.angle_alpha   90.00
_cell.angle_beta   90.00
_cell.angle_gamma   90.00
#
_symmetry.space_group_name_H-M   'P 1'
#
loop_
_entity.id
_entity.type
_entity.pdbx_description
1 polymer ?
#
loop_
_entity_poly.entity_id
_entity_poly.type
_entity_poly.pdbx_seq_one_letter_code
_entity_poly.pdbx_strand_id
1 'polypeptide(L)'
;MLQLSIAAGEERLRFYNKIVQKEKTKLISVTDKLKSNNSTSDIFKQLMVAIEARGKHMIERADYITQQKLKSFFRRSSGVTTPYDEQRWRRSDSKLIMRNHTDMFLCLYFANTIIPLSNEQLMIINKGLKFIPPCQSHFVSNKPIAKIIEREYNRLYDENVKNLTDYNFPTTDTRAKEYFLVIKTLLEQLYMKPIPNKIARNARYLSRMIKSMQRKLRKANITVGQKDKSKLFFFIDAQEYEEKIMNYMKKTNAYQEITSGICPLADNLHLVILLLDHLLERKEINNEQYKQMYPNLKTLELAHIYFNLKVHKPDISVRPIVASINAPARLISSFLDQLLTPIYNYLTKNITFINGIDVVRKLKEYQQQGYLTSTTLFVIFDVADLYTMIPRDGAIAALTRFCEKYAINGKIGTLKISTIIQLACAVLDTNSFAYKDKYYRQIKGGAMGSPFTMILANIYMLEWVQKLIQHKKIHHGIYGRIKNTYRYIDDVFMTSNLVKEEILKLLDETTKTDSNIKITTTISQCLDYLDVTVENANGHLKTCIYHKSASEPYILPYSSDHPQHVHMIILNNALVRAARMCSTVEDFDMERLSTEMILLVNGYPPKFLQQHMKNFFLKCNAMNVWTDINSESYQQLHHELLYTPTRREQKVQLESNSTSLKTPTNYEHKDQIYLHYTFESGPLINFKKEYRQIWEKYYVYPGSRLRNTRLIHGTILNRTLQSLLIHKKPKRDILTKMESTAQAASRTIQ
;
A
#
# COMPACT_ATOMS: atom_id res chain seq x y z
N MET A 1 -10.53 -22.45 -21.92
CA MET A 1 -9.74 -21.23 -22.28
C MET A 1 -10.43 -20.32 -23.28
N LEU A 2 -10.79 -20.76 -24.50
CA LEU A 2 -11.55 -19.92 -25.45
C LEU A 2 -12.87 -19.42 -24.82
N GLN A 3 -13.62 -20.31 -24.15
CA GLN A 3 -14.86 -19.98 -23.45
C GLN A 3 -14.70 -19.04 -22.24
N LEU A 4 -13.53 -19.01 -21.58
CA LEU A 4 -13.28 -18.12 -20.43
C LEU A 4 -12.82 -16.72 -20.87
N SER A 5 -12.04 -16.64 -21.96
CA SER A 5 -11.72 -15.36 -22.61
C SER A 5 -12.94 -14.80 -23.36
N ILE A 6 -13.79 -15.66 -23.91
CA ILE A 6 -15.11 -15.31 -24.42
C ILE A 6 -16.00 -14.86 -23.27
N ALA A 7 -16.06 -15.56 -22.14
CA ALA A 7 -16.87 -15.15 -20.99
C ALA A 7 -16.39 -13.82 -20.38
N ALA A 8 -15.08 -13.60 -20.24
CA ALA A 8 -14.51 -12.33 -19.77
C ALA A 8 -14.67 -11.20 -20.82
N GLY A 9 -14.64 -11.54 -22.11
CA GLY A 9 -14.97 -10.63 -23.21
C GLY A 9 -16.46 -10.27 -23.23
N GLU A 10 -17.33 -11.25 -23.06
CA GLU A 10 -18.79 -11.13 -22.95
C GLU A 10 -19.20 -10.38 -21.69
N GLU A 11 -18.53 -10.58 -20.56
CA GLU A 11 -18.81 -9.85 -19.33
C GLU A 11 -18.38 -8.38 -19.45
N ARG A 12 -17.24 -8.11 -20.12
CA ARG A 12 -16.85 -6.75 -20.49
C ARG A 12 -17.78 -6.14 -21.54
N LEU A 13 -18.29 -6.93 -22.49
CA LEU A 13 -19.27 -6.50 -23.49
C LEU A 13 -20.63 -6.24 -22.82
N ARG A 14 -21.07 -7.05 -21.86
CA ARG A 14 -22.26 -6.84 -21.03
C ARG A 14 -22.10 -5.58 -20.17
N PHE A 15 -20.92 -5.34 -19.61
CA PHE A 15 -20.59 -4.11 -18.89
C PHE A 15 -20.62 -2.88 -19.82
N TYR A 16 -20.04 -2.98 -21.02
CA TYR A 16 -20.11 -1.94 -22.04
C TYR A 16 -21.54 -1.68 -22.49
N ASN A 17 -22.33 -2.73 -22.72
CA ASN A 17 -23.75 -2.67 -23.06
C ASN A 17 -24.56 -2.01 -21.93
N LYS A 18 -24.21 -2.24 -20.66
CA LYS A 18 -24.86 -1.60 -19.50
C LYS A 18 -24.53 -0.11 -19.42
N ILE A 19 -23.31 0.28 -19.79
CA ILE A 19 -22.91 1.70 -19.92
C ILE A 19 -23.62 2.35 -21.09
N VAL A 20 -23.63 1.71 -22.27
CA VAL A 20 -24.32 2.20 -23.47
C VAL A 20 -25.82 2.30 -23.23
N GLN A 21 -26.44 1.33 -22.55
CA GLN A 21 -27.86 1.41 -22.18
C GLN A 21 -28.11 2.53 -21.18
N LYS A 22 -27.24 2.74 -20.18
CA LYS A 22 -27.35 3.85 -19.23
C LYS A 22 -27.19 5.21 -19.92
N GLU A 23 -26.30 5.33 -20.91
CA GLU A 23 -26.19 6.53 -21.74
C GLU A 23 -27.38 6.69 -22.67
N LYS A 24 -27.93 5.60 -23.23
CA LYS A 24 -29.16 5.58 -24.03
C LYS A 24 -30.36 6.04 -23.19
N THR A 25 -30.51 5.58 -21.94
CA THR A 25 -31.56 6.04 -21.03
C THR A 25 -31.38 7.52 -20.65
N LYS A 26 -30.14 7.98 -20.44
CA LYS A 26 -29.84 9.40 -20.24
C LYS A 26 -30.20 10.24 -21.46
N LEU A 27 -29.83 9.79 -22.66
CA LEU A 27 -30.15 10.46 -23.93
C LEU A 27 -31.66 10.48 -24.15
N ILE A 28 -32.38 9.37 -23.91
CA ILE A 28 -33.85 9.31 -23.94
C ILE A 28 -34.46 10.30 -22.94
N SER A 29 -33.94 10.40 -21.71
CA SER A 29 -34.40 11.38 -20.72
C SER A 29 -34.14 12.84 -21.13
N VAL A 30 -33.10 13.08 -21.91
CA VAL A 30 -32.80 14.38 -22.53
C VAL A 30 -33.69 14.61 -23.76
N THR A 31 -34.05 13.55 -24.48
CA THR A 31 -34.97 13.58 -25.63
C THR A 31 -36.40 13.87 -25.16
N ASP A 32 -36.84 13.27 -24.06
CA ASP A 32 -38.15 13.53 -23.45
C ASP A 32 -38.27 14.95 -22.91
N LYS A 33 -37.15 15.57 -22.49
CA LYS A 33 -37.08 17.00 -22.16
C LYS A 33 -37.04 17.92 -23.39
N LEU A 34 -36.67 17.42 -24.57
CA LEU A 34 -36.53 18.19 -25.81
C LEU A 34 -37.70 17.99 -26.80
N LYS A 35 -38.60 17.04 -26.54
CA LYS A 35 -39.88 16.84 -27.26
C LYS A 35 -40.84 18.05 -27.18
N SER A 36 -40.48 19.12 -26.47
CA SER A 36 -41.21 20.40 -26.51
C SER A 36 -40.92 21.24 -27.76
N ASN A 37 -39.95 20.86 -28.61
CA ASN A 37 -39.61 21.60 -29.83
C ASN A 37 -39.68 20.70 -31.08
N ASN A 38 -40.72 20.90 -31.89
CA ASN A 38 -41.14 20.03 -33.01
C ASN A 38 -40.23 19.99 -34.25
N SER A 39 -39.04 20.59 -34.25
CA SER A 39 -38.16 20.66 -35.44
C SER A 39 -36.90 19.78 -35.40
N THR A 40 -36.63 19.06 -34.31
CA THR A 40 -35.36 18.30 -34.12
C THR A 40 -35.50 16.78 -34.09
N SER A 41 -36.71 16.22 -34.21
CA SER A 41 -36.99 14.79 -34.03
C SER A 41 -36.37 13.88 -35.11
N ASP A 42 -36.42 14.25 -36.39
CA ASP A 42 -36.02 13.34 -37.48
C ASP A 42 -34.50 13.28 -37.70
N ILE A 43 -33.80 14.40 -37.50
CA ILE A 43 -32.33 14.44 -37.50
C ILE A 43 -31.78 13.59 -36.35
N PHE A 44 -32.42 13.64 -35.17
CA PHE A 44 -32.03 12.82 -34.02
C PHE A 44 -32.28 11.32 -34.25
N LYS A 45 -33.40 10.94 -34.87
CA LYS A 45 -33.64 9.53 -35.24
C LYS A 45 -32.58 9.00 -36.20
N GLN A 46 -32.22 9.77 -37.21
CA GLN A 46 -31.15 9.38 -38.17
C GLN A 46 -29.78 9.28 -37.48
N LEU A 47 -29.48 10.19 -36.55
CA LEU A 47 -28.24 10.15 -35.77
C LEU A 47 -28.17 8.90 -34.86
N MET A 48 -29.27 8.52 -34.23
CA MET A 48 -29.35 7.32 -33.39
C MET A 48 -29.12 6.03 -34.19
N VAL A 49 -29.72 5.93 -35.37
CA VAL A 49 -29.49 4.78 -36.29
C VAL A 49 -28.03 4.71 -36.73
N ALA A 50 -27.40 5.86 -37.04
CA ALA A 50 -25.99 5.93 -37.43
C ALA A 50 -25.03 5.56 -36.28
N ILE A 51 -25.34 5.97 -35.05
CA ILE A 51 -24.57 5.63 -33.85
C ILE A 51 -24.68 4.12 -33.54
N GLU A 52 -25.87 3.54 -33.64
CA GLU A 52 -26.07 2.10 -33.44
C GLU A 52 -25.35 1.27 -34.50
N ALA A 53 -25.44 1.66 -35.78
CA ALA A 53 -24.72 0.99 -36.88
C ALA A 53 -23.19 1.07 -36.71
N ARG A 54 -22.67 2.24 -36.31
CA ARG A 54 -21.23 2.42 -36.06
C ARG A 54 -20.76 1.64 -34.82
N GLY A 55 -21.57 1.57 -33.77
CA GLY A 55 -21.30 0.76 -32.59
C GLY A 55 -21.20 -0.73 -32.94
N LYS A 56 -22.16 -1.24 -33.72
CA LYS A 56 -22.17 -2.64 -34.17
C LYS A 56 -20.95 -2.97 -35.04
N HIS A 57 -20.61 -2.11 -36.01
CA HIS A 57 -19.44 -2.29 -36.86
C HIS A 57 -18.10 -2.22 -36.09
N MET A 58 -17.99 -1.38 -35.05
CA MET A 58 -16.80 -1.35 -34.20
C MET A 58 -16.65 -2.62 -33.36
N ILE A 59 -17.75 -3.20 -32.87
CA ILE A 59 -17.76 -4.47 -32.14
C ILE A 59 -17.33 -5.61 -33.05
N GLU A 60 -17.95 -5.74 -34.23
CA GLU A 60 -17.63 -6.79 -35.21
C GLU A 60 -16.15 -6.71 -35.66
N ARG A 61 -15.63 -5.49 -35.86
CA ARG A 61 -14.23 -5.26 -36.22
C ARG A 61 -13.26 -5.57 -35.06
N ALA A 62 -13.64 -5.25 -33.82
CA ALA A 62 -12.83 -5.56 -32.65
C ALA A 62 -12.76 -7.07 -32.41
N ASP A 63 -13.87 -7.78 -32.55
CA ASP A 63 -13.93 -9.24 -32.44
C ASP A 63 -13.13 -9.92 -33.55
N TYR A 64 -13.28 -9.48 -34.79
CA TYR A 64 -12.50 -10.02 -35.91
C TYR A 64 -10.98 -9.84 -35.71
N ILE A 65 -10.53 -8.64 -35.33
CA ILE A 65 -9.11 -8.36 -35.09
C ILE A 65 -8.57 -9.19 -33.92
N THR A 66 -9.37 -9.35 -32.86
CA THR A 66 -8.99 -10.12 -31.67
C THR A 66 -8.90 -11.61 -32.01
N GLN A 67 -9.86 -12.16 -32.75
CA GLN A 67 -9.84 -13.55 -33.21
C GLN A 67 -8.67 -13.86 -34.15
N GLN A 68 -8.36 -12.98 -35.10
CA GLN A 68 -7.22 -13.18 -36.02
C GLN A 68 -5.86 -13.13 -35.30
N LYS A 69 -5.73 -12.21 -34.33
CA LYS A 69 -4.50 -12.10 -33.53
C LYS A 69 -4.32 -13.30 -32.59
N LEU A 70 -5.39 -13.78 -31.97
CA LEU A 70 -5.39 -15.00 -31.15
C LEU A 70 -5.04 -16.24 -31.99
N LYS A 71 -5.63 -16.41 -33.19
CA LYS A 71 -5.29 -17.52 -34.11
C LYS A 71 -3.81 -17.50 -34.51
N SER A 72 -3.22 -16.33 -34.75
CA SER A 72 -1.78 -16.19 -35.04
C SER A 72 -0.87 -16.47 -33.84
N PHE A 73 -1.32 -16.14 -32.63
CA PHE A 73 -0.61 -16.39 -31.38
C PHE A 73 -0.56 -17.89 -31.07
N PHE A 74 -1.68 -18.60 -31.24
CA PHE A 74 -1.75 -20.04 -31.01
C PHE A 74 -0.95 -20.88 -32.02
N ARG A 75 -0.81 -20.41 -33.28
CA ARG A 75 0.09 -21.05 -34.27
C ARG A 75 1.57 -21.01 -33.88
N ARG A 76 2.00 -20.03 -33.06
CA ARG A 76 3.37 -19.94 -32.54
C ARG A 76 3.60 -20.80 -31.29
N SER A 77 2.60 -20.95 -30.42
CA SER A 77 2.69 -21.86 -29.27
C SER A 77 2.67 -23.35 -29.66
N SER A 78 2.20 -23.67 -30.87
CA SER A 78 2.24 -25.02 -31.45
C SER A 78 3.48 -25.32 -32.31
N GLY A 79 4.50 -24.43 -32.33
CA GLY A 79 5.81 -24.70 -32.95
C GLY A 79 5.89 -24.65 -34.48
N VAL A 80 4.88 -24.13 -35.20
CA VAL A 80 4.93 -24.04 -36.68
C VAL A 80 5.19 -22.59 -37.11
N THR A 81 6.43 -22.28 -37.50
CA THR A 81 6.78 -20.98 -38.10
C THR A 81 7.61 -21.17 -39.37
N THR A 82 7.21 -20.54 -40.48
CA THR A 82 7.99 -20.53 -41.73
C THR A 82 8.93 -19.31 -41.79
N PRO A 83 10.04 -19.36 -42.55
CA PRO A 83 11.03 -18.28 -42.62
C PRO A 83 10.49 -16.94 -43.15
N TYR A 84 9.37 -16.97 -43.89
CA TYR A 84 8.74 -15.79 -44.46
C TYR A 84 8.06 -14.90 -43.39
N ASP A 85 7.59 -15.50 -42.28
CA ASP A 85 6.92 -14.79 -41.19
C ASP A 85 7.89 -14.03 -40.26
N GLU A 86 9.17 -14.41 -40.22
CA GLU A 86 10.19 -13.74 -39.40
C GLU A 86 10.65 -12.39 -39.98
N GLN A 87 10.61 -12.22 -41.31
CA GLN A 87 11.10 -11.00 -41.96
C GLN A 87 10.09 -9.85 -41.89
N ARG A 88 8.78 -10.12 -42.00
CA ARG A 88 7.74 -9.07 -41.98
C ARG A 88 7.57 -8.42 -40.60
N TRP A 89 7.88 -9.13 -39.52
CA TRP A 89 7.72 -8.64 -38.14
C TRP A 89 8.87 -7.74 -37.63
N ARG A 90 9.99 -7.63 -38.35
CA ARG A 90 11.19 -6.95 -37.82
C ARG A 90 11.17 -5.42 -37.85
N ARG A 91 10.22 -4.72 -38.50
CA ARG A 91 10.32 -3.24 -38.60
C ARG A 91 9.04 -2.41 -38.41
N SER A 92 7.82 -2.93 -38.61
CA SER A 92 6.59 -2.11 -38.59
C SER A 92 5.62 -2.39 -37.43
N ASP A 93 5.41 -3.65 -37.03
CA ASP A 93 4.23 -4.01 -36.20
C ASP A 93 4.45 -4.01 -34.68
N SER A 94 5.70 -4.06 -34.21
CA SER A 94 6.02 -3.84 -32.79
C SER A 94 5.65 -2.42 -32.31
N LYS A 95 5.63 -1.45 -33.22
CA LYS A 95 5.09 -0.10 -32.95
C LYS A 95 3.56 -0.03 -33.00
N LEU A 96 2.91 -0.85 -33.83
CA LEU A 96 1.45 -0.86 -34.00
C LEU A 96 0.73 -1.61 -32.87
N ILE A 97 1.34 -2.69 -32.35
CA ILE A 97 0.87 -3.44 -31.18
C ILE A 97 0.92 -2.56 -29.93
N MET A 98 1.97 -1.76 -29.73
CA MET A 98 2.02 -0.81 -28.61
C MET A 98 1.05 0.38 -28.75
N ARG A 99 0.70 0.78 -29.98
CA ARG A 99 -0.21 1.92 -30.23
C ARG A 99 -1.69 1.59 -30.04
N ASN A 100 -2.12 0.35 -30.30
CA ASN A 100 -3.55 0.00 -30.20
C ASN A 100 -3.93 -0.68 -28.87
N HIS A 101 -2.96 -1.20 -28.11
CA HIS A 101 -3.22 -1.70 -26.74
C HIS A 101 -3.26 -0.58 -25.69
N THR A 102 -2.80 0.61 -26.03
CA THR A 102 -2.85 1.78 -25.13
C THR A 102 -4.27 2.37 -25.00
N ASP A 103 -5.15 2.11 -25.97
CA ASP A 103 -6.59 2.40 -25.88
C ASP A 103 -7.34 1.40 -24.98
N MET A 104 -6.75 0.24 -24.69
CA MET A 104 -7.37 -0.84 -23.90
C MET A 104 -7.30 -0.60 -22.37
N PHE A 105 -6.58 0.45 -21.93
CA PHE A 105 -6.28 0.76 -20.52
C PHE A 105 -7.04 1.96 -19.94
N LEU A 106 -8.14 2.39 -20.56
CA LEU A 106 -9.00 3.40 -19.96
C LEU A 106 -9.84 2.81 -18.81
N CYS A 107 -9.18 2.31 -17.75
CA CYS A 107 -9.80 1.98 -16.47
C CYS A 107 -9.78 3.19 -15.53
N LEU A 108 -10.00 4.39 -16.06
CA LEU A 108 -10.33 5.52 -15.22
C LEU A 108 -11.85 5.59 -15.12
N TYR A 109 -12.37 5.18 -13.96
CA TYR A 109 -13.68 5.61 -13.49
C TYR A 109 -13.61 7.13 -13.32
N PHE A 110 -13.83 7.88 -14.40
CA PHE A 110 -13.98 9.32 -14.37
C PHE A 110 -15.36 9.58 -13.78
N ALA A 111 -15.42 9.81 -12.47
CA ALA A 111 -16.65 10.23 -11.83
C ALA A 111 -17.02 11.63 -12.35
N ASN A 112 -17.88 11.70 -13.39
CA ASN A 112 -18.57 12.89 -13.88
C ASN A 112 -17.74 14.15 -14.22
N THR A 113 -16.41 14.16 -14.06
CA THR A 113 -15.55 15.31 -14.31
C THR A 113 -14.83 15.14 -15.64
N ILE A 114 -15.04 16.10 -16.55
CA ILE A 114 -14.26 16.22 -17.77
C ILE A 114 -12.83 16.58 -17.35
N ILE A 115 -11.93 15.60 -17.41
CA ILE A 115 -10.53 15.84 -17.10
C ILE A 115 -9.88 16.56 -18.29
N PRO A 116 -9.27 17.74 -18.09
CA PRO A 116 -8.67 18.55 -19.16
C PRO A 116 -7.29 18.00 -19.57
N LEU A 117 -7.14 16.69 -19.67
CA LEU A 117 -5.89 16.03 -20.02
C LEU A 117 -6.00 15.40 -21.41
N SER A 118 -4.92 15.45 -22.19
CA SER A 118 -4.87 14.76 -23.48
C SER A 118 -4.75 13.24 -23.29
N ASN A 119 -5.05 12.46 -24.34
CA ASN A 119 -4.86 11.01 -24.32
C ASN A 119 -3.44 10.61 -23.91
N GLU A 120 -2.42 11.33 -24.39
CA GLU A 120 -1.02 11.09 -24.01
C GLU A 120 -0.75 11.32 -22.50
N GLN A 121 -1.41 12.32 -21.91
CA GLN A 121 -1.32 12.62 -20.48
C GLN A 121 -2.00 11.52 -19.65
N LEU A 122 -3.16 11.06 -20.09
CA LEU A 122 -3.87 9.94 -19.47
C LEU A 122 -3.05 8.64 -19.55
N MET A 123 -2.37 8.39 -20.67
CA MET A 123 -1.45 7.24 -20.79
C MET A 123 -0.31 7.27 -19.76
N ILE A 124 0.21 8.45 -19.40
CA ILE A 124 1.23 8.56 -18.33
C ILE A 124 0.61 8.26 -16.97
N ILE A 125 -0.59 8.78 -16.69
CA ILE A 125 -1.32 8.52 -15.44
C ILE A 125 -1.60 7.02 -15.29
N ASN A 126 -1.92 6.32 -16.38
CA ASN A 126 -2.14 4.87 -16.40
C ASN A 126 -0.87 4.05 -16.13
N LYS A 127 0.32 4.66 -16.18
CA LYS A 127 1.55 4.03 -15.66
C LYS A 127 1.55 3.92 -14.14
N GLY A 128 0.56 4.52 -13.47
CA GLY A 128 0.22 4.38 -12.06
C GLY A 128 1.15 5.09 -11.07
N LEU A 129 0.75 5.05 -9.81
CA LEU A 129 1.32 5.88 -8.74
C LEU A 129 2.82 5.69 -8.55
N LYS A 130 3.31 4.45 -8.71
CA LYS A 130 4.70 4.07 -8.44
C LYS A 130 5.63 4.27 -9.63
N PHE A 131 5.12 4.65 -10.80
CA PHE A 131 5.98 4.89 -11.97
C PHE A 131 6.99 6.00 -11.68
N ILE A 132 8.24 5.73 -12.01
CA ILE A 132 9.34 6.68 -11.92
C ILE A 132 9.74 7.05 -13.35
N PRO A 133 9.51 8.31 -13.77
CA PRO A 133 10.07 8.85 -15.00
C PRO A 133 11.60 8.68 -15.05
N PRO A 134 12.19 8.28 -16.18
CA PRO A 134 13.64 8.08 -16.28
C PRO A 134 14.44 9.37 -16.17
N CYS A 135 15.63 9.27 -15.58
CA CYS A 135 16.64 10.35 -15.48
C CYS A 135 16.09 11.64 -14.85
N GLN A 136 15.43 11.53 -13.69
CA GLN A 136 14.77 12.67 -13.07
C GLN A 136 15.75 13.73 -12.56
N SER A 137 16.89 13.31 -12.02
CA SER A 137 17.89 14.23 -11.51
C SER A 137 18.36 15.20 -12.60
N HIS A 138 18.53 14.72 -13.84
CA HIS A 138 18.99 15.53 -14.96
C HIS A 138 17.95 16.49 -15.54
N PHE A 139 16.65 16.16 -15.48
CA PHE A 139 15.63 16.90 -16.26
C PHE A 139 14.41 17.39 -15.48
N VAL A 140 14.15 16.85 -14.30
CA VAL A 140 12.94 17.14 -13.51
C VAL A 140 13.28 17.97 -12.26
N SER A 141 14.51 17.86 -11.73
CA SER A 141 14.96 18.66 -10.60
C SER A 141 15.03 20.15 -10.96
N ASN A 142 14.39 21.00 -10.15
CA ASN A 142 14.57 22.47 -10.23
C ASN A 142 15.92 22.93 -9.65
N LYS A 143 16.77 21.99 -9.20
CA LYS A 143 18.05 22.28 -8.55
C LYS A 143 19.19 22.04 -9.53
N PRO A 144 20.25 22.88 -9.51
CA PRO A 144 21.46 22.65 -10.31
C PRO A 144 22.05 21.27 -10.06
N ILE A 145 22.59 20.65 -11.11
CA ILE A 145 23.16 19.29 -11.03
C ILE A 145 24.28 19.18 -9.99
N ALA A 146 25.09 20.24 -9.82
CA ALA A 146 26.11 20.32 -8.77
C ALA A 146 25.52 20.14 -7.36
N LYS A 147 24.36 20.76 -7.07
CA LYS A 147 23.65 20.59 -5.78
C LYS A 147 22.99 19.23 -5.64
N ILE A 148 22.81 18.47 -6.73
CA ILE A 148 22.32 17.09 -6.66
C ILE A 148 23.49 16.18 -6.30
N ILE A 149 24.61 16.32 -7.02
CA ILE A 149 25.86 15.58 -6.76
C ILE A 149 26.31 15.80 -5.32
N GLU A 150 26.34 17.05 -4.86
CA GLU A 150 26.73 17.40 -3.49
C GLU A 150 25.85 16.71 -2.45
N ARG A 151 24.51 16.68 -2.65
CA ARG A 151 23.62 15.97 -1.72
C ARG A 151 23.80 14.47 -1.75
N GLU A 152 24.07 13.90 -2.91
CA GLU A 152 24.30 12.47 -3.04
C GLU A 152 25.63 12.07 -2.39
N TYR A 153 26.66 12.89 -2.63
CA TYR A 153 27.96 12.74 -2.00
C TYR A 153 27.86 12.85 -0.47
N ASN A 154 27.21 13.89 0.07
CA ASN A 154 27.09 14.05 1.52
C ASN A 154 26.36 12.87 2.17
N ARG A 155 25.33 12.32 1.52
CA ARG A 155 24.64 11.12 2.01
C ARG A 155 25.56 9.90 2.03
N LEU A 156 26.27 9.66 0.92
CA LEU A 156 27.23 8.57 0.84
C LEU A 156 28.38 8.76 1.84
N TYR A 157 28.84 9.99 2.04
CA TYR A 157 29.85 10.34 3.03
C TYR A 157 29.36 9.97 4.43
N ASP A 158 28.18 10.44 4.85
CA ASP A 158 27.61 10.16 6.17
C ASP A 158 27.42 8.65 6.40
N GLU A 159 26.87 7.92 5.41
CA GLU A 159 26.71 6.46 5.50
C GLU A 159 28.06 5.73 5.62
N ASN A 160 29.06 6.11 4.82
CA ASN A 160 30.39 5.52 4.90
C ASN A 160 31.10 5.85 6.21
N VAL A 161 31.06 7.11 6.68
CA VAL A 161 31.66 7.51 7.96
C VAL A 161 31.07 6.69 9.09
N LYS A 162 29.74 6.54 9.13
CA LYS A 162 29.07 5.68 10.10
C LYS A 162 29.57 4.24 10.01
N ASN A 163 29.51 3.63 8.82
CA ASN A 163 29.94 2.25 8.61
C ASN A 163 31.42 2.02 8.97
N LEU A 164 32.30 2.96 8.66
CA LEU A 164 33.73 2.84 8.99
C LEU A 164 33.98 2.98 10.48
N THR A 165 33.28 3.91 11.13
CA THR A 165 33.35 4.11 12.59
C THR A 165 32.86 2.87 13.34
N ASP A 166 31.77 2.25 12.88
CA ASP A 166 31.24 1.01 13.46
C ASP A 166 32.24 -0.16 13.41
N TYR A 167 33.18 -0.15 12.47
CA TYR A 167 34.26 -1.14 12.33
C TYR A 167 35.63 -0.65 12.84
N ASN A 168 35.65 0.48 13.57
CA ASN A 168 36.84 1.12 14.13
C ASN A 168 37.91 1.48 13.08
N PHE A 169 37.51 1.93 11.90
CA PHE A 169 38.42 2.51 10.91
C PHE A 169 38.52 4.03 11.09
N PRO A 170 39.73 4.62 10.96
CA PRO A 170 39.88 6.06 10.90
C PRO A 170 39.19 6.62 9.66
N THR A 171 38.52 7.77 9.82
CA THR A 171 37.76 8.46 8.76
C THR A 171 38.45 9.73 8.26
N THR A 172 39.57 10.11 8.88
CA THR A 172 40.33 11.33 8.60
C THR A 172 41.77 11.06 8.14
N ASP A 173 42.17 9.78 8.05
CA ASP A 173 43.47 9.38 7.53
C ASP A 173 43.60 9.73 6.03
N THR A 174 44.84 9.73 5.52
CA THR A 174 45.14 10.02 4.10
C THR A 174 44.35 9.11 3.17
N ARG A 175 44.27 7.82 3.50
CA ARG A 175 43.50 6.82 2.78
C ARG A 175 42.00 7.13 2.72
N ALA A 176 41.36 7.51 3.84
CA ALA A 176 39.94 7.91 3.82
C ALA A 176 39.73 9.19 3.02
N LYS A 177 40.62 10.18 3.12
CA LYS A 177 40.55 11.41 2.31
C LYS A 177 40.62 11.10 0.81
N GLU A 178 41.56 10.26 0.38
CA GLU A 178 41.67 9.81 -1.01
C GLU A 178 40.44 9.04 -1.46
N TYR A 179 39.97 8.10 -0.63
CA TYR A 179 38.77 7.32 -0.89
C TYR A 179 37.54 8.20 -1.13
N PHE A 180 37.28 9.16 -0.24
CA PHE A 180 36.14 10.07 -0.36
C PHE A 180 36.27 11.02 -1.56
N LEU A 181 37.49 11.45 -1.90
CA LEU A 181 37.75 12.25 -3.11
C LEU A 181 37.43 11.43 -4.38
N VAL A 182 37.84 10.17 -4.43
CA VAL A 182 37.56 9.28 -5.56
C VAL A 182 36.05 9.02 -5.71
N ILE A 183 35.31 8.86 -4.61
CA ILE A 183 33.85 8.73 -4.66
C ILE A 183 33.19 10.00 -5.22
N LYS A 184 33.63 11.17 -4.76
CA LYS A 184 33.11 12.46 -5.26
C LYS A 184 33.35 12.58 -6.77
N THR A 185 34.58 12.28 -7.20
CA THR A 185 34.98 12.30 -8.61
C THR A 185 34.16 11.31 -9.45
N LEU A 186 33.92 10.10 -8.93
CA LEU A 186 33.07 9.11 -9.59
C LEU A 186 31.65 9.65 -9.82
N LEU A 187 31.04 10.26 -8.80
CA LEU A 187 29.70 10.84 -8.93
C LEU A 187 29.70 11.96 -9.98
N GLU A 188 30.68 12.88 -9.93
CA GLU A 188 30.80 13.96 -10.91
C GLU A 188 30.92 13.41 -12.33
N GLN A 189 31.78 12.40 -12.56
CA GLN A 189 31.94 11.75 -13.86
C GLN A 189 30.63 11.11 -14.36
N LEU A 190 29.94 10.35 -13.50
CA LEU A 190 28.71 9.65 -13.87
C LEU A 190 27.55 10.62 -14.16
N TYR A 191 27.40 11.68 -13.36
CA TYR A 191 26.32 12.66 -13.56
C TYR A 191 26.57 13.57 -14.77
N MET A 192 27.84 13.89 -15.08
CA MET A 192 28.20 14.75 -16.22
C MET A 192 28.26 14.00 -17.56
N LYS A 193 28.39 12.67 -17.54
CA LYS A 193 28.39 11.86 -18.75
C LYS A 193 27.05 12.00 -19.50
N PRO A 194 27.06 12.23 -20.82
CA PRO A 194 25.83 12.42 -21.58
C PRO A 194 24.95 11.17 -21.57
N ILE A 195 23.65 11.37 -21.34
CA ILE A 195 22.64 10.32 -21.38
C ILE A 195 22.39 9.90 -22.84
N PRO A 196 22.22 8.60 -23.14
CA PRO A 196 21.86 8.15 -24.48
C PRO A 196 20.66 8.90 -25.07
N ASN A 197 20.78 9.34 -26.34
CA ASN A 197 19.81 10.24 -27.00
C ASN A 197 18.35 9.79 -26.89
N LYS A 198 18.09 8.48 -27.02
CA LYS A 198 16.74 7.90 -26.90
C LYS A 198 16.15 8.11 -25.50
N ILE A 199 16.96 7.90 -24.46
CA ILE A 199 16.56 8.08 -23.06
C ILE A 199 16.36 9.56 -22.77
N ALA A 200 17.31 10.42 -23.19
CA ALA A 200 17.22 11.86 -22.99
C ALA A 200 15.96 12.47 -23.63
N ARG A 201 15.62 12.09 -24.87
CA ARG A 201 14.39 12.54 -25.54
C ARG A 201 13.13 12.15 -24.77
N ASN A 202 13.05 10.90 -24.31
CA ASN A 202 11.92 10.40 -23.54
C ASN A 202 11.79 11.11 -22.18
N ALA A 203 12.90 11.27 -21.46
CA ALA A 203 12.92 11.96 -20.17
C ALA A 203 12.45 13.42 -20.29
N ARG A 204 12.93 14.15 -21.31
CA ARG A 204 12.46 15.53 -21.59
C ARG A 204 10.97 15.59 -21.91
N TYR A 205 10.49 14.67 -22.75
CA TYR A 205 9.07 14.58 -23.10
C TYR A 205 8.20 14.35 -21.86
N LEU A 206 8.55 13.36 -21.02
CA LEU A 206 7.82 13.06 -19.79
C LEU A 206 7.86 14.23 -18.79
N SER A 207 9.02 14.88 -18.63
CA SER A 207 9.17 16.06 -17.77
C SER A 207 8.24 17.20 -18.19
N ARG A 208 8.21 17.54 -19.49
CA ARG A 208 7.29 18.56 -20.02
C ARG A 208 5.83 18.15 -19.84
N MET A 209 5.51 16.87 -20.07
CA MET A 209 4.15 16.37 -19.94
C MET A 209 3.65 16.48 -18.50
N ILE A 210 4.47 16.10 -17.51
CA ILE A 210 4.14 16.20 -16.09
C ILE A 210 3.92 17.66 -15.67
N LYS A 211 4.82 18.58 -16.06
CA LYS A 211 4.65 20.01 -15.80
C LYS A 211 3.39 20.58 -16.46
N SER A 212 3.05 20.11 -17.66
CA SER A 212 1.81 20.47 -18.34
C SER A 212 0.58 19.96 -17.58
N MET A 213 0.57 18.70 -17.15
CA MET A 213 -0.52 18.10 -16.35
C MET A 213 -0.75 18.89 -15.06
N GLN A 214 0.31 19.17 -14.31
CA GLN A 214 0.23 19.95 -13.07
C GLN A 214 -0.43 21.31 -13.28
N ARG A 215 -0.08 22.03 -14.36
CA ARG A 215 -0.69 23.33 -14.69
C ARG A 215 -2.17 23.19 -15.06
N LYS A 216 -2.52 22.23 -15.92
CA LYS A 216 -3.91 22.03 -16.35
C LYS A 216 -4.83 21.63 -15.19
N LEU A 217 -4.37 20.71 -14.34
CA LEU A 217 -5.14 20.24 -13.18
C LEU A 217 -5.36 21.36 -12.16
N ARG A 218 -4.34 22.20 -11.92
CA ARG A 218 -4.50 23.40 -11.08
C ARG A 218 -5.47 24.41 -11.69
N LYS A 219 -5.38 24.67 -13.00
CA LYS A 219 -6.27 25.64 -13.68
C LYS A 219 -7.73 25.19 -13.64
N ALA A 220 -7.98 23.88 -13.75
CA ALA A 220 -9.32 23.31 -13.70
C ALA A 220 -9.82 22.97 -12.29
N ASN A 221 -9.08 23.36 -11.24
CA ASN A 221 -9.44 23.11 -9.85
C ASN A 221 -9.71 21.61 -9.53
N ILE A 222 -8.91 20.71 -10.12
CA ILE A 222 -9.06 19.26 -9.93
C ILE A 222 -8.11 18.79 -8.82
N THR A 223 -8.68 18.11 -7.83
CA THR A 223 -7.93 17.42 -6.79
C THR A 223 -7.48 16.05 -7.28
N VAL A 224 -6.18 15.78 -7.12
CA VAL A 224 -5.56 14.49 -7.46
C VAL A 224 -5.20 13.77 -6.18
N GLY A 225 -5.61 12.50 -6.06
CA GLY A 225 -5.26 11.69 -4.91
C GLY A 225 -5.07 10.22 -5.25
N GLN A 226 -4.82 9.43 -4.22
CA GLN A 226 -4.69 7.99 -4.32
C GLN A 226 -6.03 7.34 -3.91
N LYS A 227 -6.56 6.46 -4.76
CA LYS A 227 -7.73 5.63 -4.45
C LYS A 227 -7.42 4.74 -3.23
N ASP A 228 -8.36 4.62 -2.30
CA ASP A 228 -8.25 3.69 -1.16
C ASP A 228 -8.24 2.24 -1.66
N LYS A 229 -7.40 1.40 -1.06
CA LYS A 229 -7.18 -0.02 -1.41
C LYS A 229 -6.68 -0.29 -2.84
N SER A 230 -6.42 0.73 -3.67
CA SER A 230 -5.79 0.55 -4.98
C SER A 230 -4.54 1.42 -5.15
N LYS A 231 -3.75 1.12 -6.19
CA LYS A 231 -2.47 1.80 -6.49
C LYS A 231 -2.62 2.84 -7.61
N LEU A 232 -3.80 3.44 -7.71
CA LEU A 232 -4.18 4.29 -8.81
C LEU A 232 -4.62 5.68 -8.36
N PHE A 233 -4.59 6.59 -9.33
CA PHE A 233 -5.04 7.96 -9.15
C PHE A 233 -6.58 8.04 -9.13
N PHE A 234 -7.11 8.96 -8.35
CA PHE A 234 -8.41 9.55 -8.59
C PHE A 234 -8.23 11.02 -8.97
N PHE A 235 -9.21 11.51 -9.73
CA PHE A 235 -9.36 12.91 -10.09
C PHE A 235 -10.80 13.27 -9.76
N ILE A 236 -10.97 14.38 -9.07
CA ILE A 236 -12.28 14.84 -8.62
C ILE A 236 -12.24 16.36 -8.59
N ASP A 237 -13.36 17.01 -8.88
CA ASP A 237 -13.50 18.45 -8.69
C ASP A 237 -13.22 18.81 -7.22
N ALA A 238 -12.49 19.90 -6.97
CA ALA A 238 -12.10 20.27 -5.61
C ALA A 238 -13.28 20.66 -4.71
N GLN A 239 -14.40 21.13 -5.29
CA GLN A 239 -15.63 21.41 -4.55
C GLN A 239 -16.36 20.11 -4.21
N GLU A 240 -16.54 19.21 -5.18
CA GLU A 240 -17.17 17.90 -4.92
C GLU A 240 -16.38 17.11 -3.85
N TYR A 241 -15.05 17.16 -3.92
CA TYR A 241 -14.18 16.54 -2.92
C TYR A 241 -14.39 17.14 -1.53
N GLU A 242 -14.57 18.45 -1.44
CA GLU A 242 -14.82 19.14 -0.17
C GLU A 242 -16.19 18.77 0.41
N GLU A 243 -17.23 18.75 -0.41
CA GLU A 243 -18.57 18.35 0.01
C GLU A 243 -18.57 16.95 0.61
N LYS A 244 -17.85 16.00 -0.02
CA LYS A 244 -17.68 14.64 0.51
C LYS A 244 -16.98 14.62 1.87
N ILE A 245 -15.97 15.47 2.07
CA ILE A 245 -15.24 15.56 3.35
C ILE A 245 -16.13 16.17 4.43
N MET A 246 -16.82 17.28 4.14
CA MET A 246 -17.72 17.93 5.08
C MET A 246 -18.88 17.01 5.47
N ASN A 247 -19.46 16.28 4.51
CA ASN A 247 -20.48 15.27 4.79
C ASN A 247 -19.94 14.15 5.70
N TYR A 248 -18.70 13.71 5.51
CA TYR A 248 -18.07 12.73 6.39
C TYR A 248 -17.82 13.28 7.80
N MET A 249 -17.29 14.50 7.93
CA MET A 249 -17.08 15.13 9.23
C MET A 249 -18.41 15.30 9.98
N LYS A 250 -19.46 15.74 9.29
CA LYS A 250 -20.82 15.87 9.85
C LYS A 250 -21.42 14.52 10.26
N LYS A 251 -21.32 13.49 9.40
CA LYS A 251 -21.84 12.14 9.69
C LYS A 251 -21.17 11.52 10.91
N THR A 252 -19.87 11.72 11.05
CA THR A 252 -19.09 11.12 12.14
C THR A 252 -19.18 11.91 13.45
N ASN A 253 -19.44 13.22 13.36
CA ASN A 253 -19.41 14.18 14.47
C ASN A 253 -18.14 14.02 15.35
N ALA A 254 -17.04 13.61 14.73
CA ALA A 254 -15.80 13.25 15.42
C ALA A 254 -14.81 14.42 15.51
N TYR A 255 -15.06 15.50 14.77
CA TYR A 255 -14.14 16.62 14.59
C TYR A 255 -14.83 17.93 14.93
N GLN A 256 -14.17 18.73 15.77
CA GLN A 256 -14.62 20.04 16.20
C GLN A 256 -13.65 21.10 15.68
N GLU A 257 -14.17 22.14 15.04
CA GLU A 257 -13.37 23.28 14.59
C GLU A 257 -12.90 24.11 15.80
N ILE A 258 -11.64 24.54 15.80
CA ILE A 258 -11.09 25.46 16.79
C ILE A 258 -11.35 26.88 16.27
N THR A 259 -12.43 27.49 16.77
CA THR A 259 -12.97 28.76 16.26
C THR A 259 -12.10 29.98 16.56
N SER A 260 -11.18 29.90 17.52
CA SER A 260 -10.24 30.99 17.81
C SER A 260 -9.30 31.29 16.65
N GLY A 261 -9.12 30.35 15.70
CA GLY A 261 -8.16 30.47 14.60
C GLY A 261 -6.69 30.44 15.05
N ILE A 262 -6.42 30.25 16.35
CA ILE A 262 -5.08 30.15 16.91
C ILE A 262 -4.57 28.73 16.69
N CYS A 263 -3.30 28.62 16.26
CA CYS A 263 -2.66 27.33 16.07
C CYS A 263 -2.47 26.63 17.43
N PRO A 264 -3.01 25.42 17.64
CA PRO A 264 -2.92 24.71 18.92
C PRO A 264 -1.55 24.08 19.19
N LEU A 265 -0.54 24.34 18.36
CA LEU A 265 0.78 23.70 18.47
C LEU A 265 1.46 24.05 19.80
N ALA A 266 1.43 25.32 20.20
CA ALA A 266 2.06 25.79 21.43
C ALA A 266 1.38 25.18 22.66
N ASP A 267 0.05 25.17 22.71
CA ASP A 267 -0.72 24.59 23.81
C ASP A 267 -0.49 23.08 23.92
N ASN A 268 -0.53 22.37 22.78
CA ASN A 268 -0.26 20.93 22.74
C ASN A 268 1.17 20.60 23.19
N LEU A 269 2.15 21.42 22.81
CA LEU A 269 3.53 21.27 23.24
C LEU A 269 3.66 21.50 24.76
N HIS A 270 3.04 22.57 25.26
CA HIS A 270 3.07 22.91 26.68
C HIS A 270 2.46 21.79 27.53
N LEU A 271 1.29 21.27 27.15
CA LEU A 271 0.65 20.14 27.85
C LEU A 271 1.53 18.89 27.89
N VAL A 272 2.18 18.57 26.78
CA VAL A 272 3.08 17.41 26.68
C VAL A 272 4.31 17.59 27.57
N ILE A 273 4.98 18.75 27.50
CA ILE A 273 6.17 19.02 28.30
C ILE A 273 5.83 19.03 29.78
N LEU A 274 4.77 19.76 30.18
CA LEU A 274 4.32 19.86 31.57
C LEU A 274 4.02 18.48 32.17
N LEU A 275 3.35 17.60 31.41
CA LEU A 275 3.10 16.23 31.84
C LEU A 275 4.41 15.47 32.04
N LEU A 276 5.33 15.51 31.06
CA LEU A 276 6.59 14.77 31.13
C LEU A 276 7.49 15.26 32.28
N ASP A 277 7.57 16.57 32.49
CA ASP A 277 8.34 17.18 33.58
C ASP A 277 7.80 16.73 34.93
N HIS A 278 6.48 16.83 35.13
CA HIS A 278 5.82 16.41 36.36
C HIS A 278 5.96 14.91 36.63
N LEU A 279 5.89 14.06 35.61
CA LEU A 279 6.14 12.62 35.75
C LEU A 279 7.60 12.31 36.11
N LEU A 280 8.55 13.11 35.62
CA LEU A 280 9.97 12.96 35.93
C LEU A 280 10.26 13.41 37.37
N GLU A 281 9.71 14.55 37.80
CA GLU A 281 9.84 15.08 39.17
C GLU A 281 9.30 14.09 40.21
N ARG A 282 8.16 13.46 39.93
CA ARG A 282 7.56 12.41 40.78
C ARG A 282 8.26 11.06 40.69
N LYS A 283 9.31 10.94 39.86
CA LYS A 283 10.04 9.69 39.59
C LYS A 283 9.12 8.57 39.09
N GLU A 284 8.03 8.93 38.39
CA GLU A 284 7.14 7.97 37.74
C GLU A 284 7.69 7.50 36.40
N ILE A 285 8.53 8.32 35.76
CA ILE A 285 9.35 7.97 34.60
C ILE A 285 10.83 8.24 34.90
N ASN A 286 11.73 7.57 34.18
CA ASN A 286 13.17 7.81 34.27
C ASN A 286 13.67 8.74 33.14
N ASN A 287 14.94 9.15 33.23
CA ASN A 287 15.58 10.05 32.25
C ASN A 287 15.62 9.47 30.82
N GLU A 288 15.72 8.15 30.66
CA GLU A 288 15.72 7.52 29.34
C GLU A 288 14.34 7.56 28.70
N GLN A 289 13.30 7.23 29.46
CA GLN A 289 11.90 7.31 29.05
C GLN A 289 11.51 8.75 28.71
N TYR A 290 11.93 9.71 29.53
CA TYR A 290 11.76 11.13 29.24
C TYR A 290 12.38 11.49 27.89
N LYS A 291 13.66 11.15 27.64
CA LYS A 291 14.32 11.39 26.35
C LYS A 291 13.65 10.69 25.17
N GLN A 292 13.11 9.49 25.37
CA GLN A 292 12.38 8.75 24.33
C GLN A 292 11.05 9.42 23.96
N MET A 293 10.40 10.08 24.91
CA MET A 293 9.10 10.73 24.72
C MET A 293 9.19 12.23 24.41
N TYR A 294 10.32 12.88 24.70
CA TYR A 294 10.48 14.33 24.54
C TYR A 294 10.47 14.75 23.06
N PRO A 295 9.63 15.73 22.66
CA PRO A 295 9.47 16.12 21.26
C PRO A 295 10.74 16.76 20.68
N ASN A 296 11.04 16.48 19.40
CA ASN A 296 12.14 17.13 18.69
C ASN A 296 11.74 18.54 18.24
N LEU A 297 12.21 19.54 18.99
CA LEU A 297 11.91 20.96 18.77
C LEU A 297 12.36 21.48 17.39
N LYS A 298 13.38 20.87 16.75
CA LYS A 298 13.88 21.31 15.43
C LYS A 298 12.93 20.96 14.28
N THR A 299 12.17 19.89 14.44
CA THR A 299 11.27 19.36 13.40
C THR A 299 9.80 19.51 13.75
N LEU A 300 9.50 20.12 14.90
CA LEU A 300 8.18 20.22 15.49
C LEU A 300 7.18 20.91 14.55
N GLU A 301 6.04 20.26 14.31
CA GLU A 301 4.97 20.76 13.45
C GLU A 301 3.62 20.23 13.94
N LEU A 302 2.55 21.01 13.78
CA LEU A 302 1.18 20.52 13.97
C LEU A 302 0.87 19.41 12.98
N ALA A 303 0.06 18.43 13.40
CA ALA A 303 -0.45 17.42 12.50
C ALA A 303 -1.34 18.05 11.40
N HIS A 304 -1.49 17.35 10.28
CA HIS A 304 -2.46 17.70 9.25
C HIS A 304 -3.25 16.47 8.82
N ILE A 305 -4.49 16.68 8.37
CA ILE A 305 -5.35 15.61 7.89
C ILE A 305 -5.47 15.65 6.37
N TYR A 306 -5.52 14.48 5.74
CA TYR A 306 -5.89 14.33 4.33
C TYR A 306 -6.81 13.13 4.14
N PHE A 307 -7.55 13.09 3.02
CA PHE A 307 -8.58 12.08 2.79
C PHE A 307 -8.31 11.25 1.52
N ASN A 308 -8.34 9.92 1.63
CA ASN A 308 -8.31 9.05 0.46
C ASN A 308 -9.75 8.65 0.07
N LEU A 309 -10.07 8.50 -1.22
CA LEU A 309 -11.42 8.10 -1.66
C LEU A 309 -11.61 6.58 -1.67
N LYS A 310 -12.65 6.10 -0.99
CA LYS A 310 -13.13 4.71 -0.99
C LYS A 310 -13.99 4.45 -2.23
N VAL A 311 -13.38 4.53 -3.42
CA VAL A 311 -14.07 4.38 -4.73
C VAL A 311 -14.73 3.01 -4.96
N HIS A 312 -14.40 2.01 -4.14
CA HIS A 312 -15.01 0.69 -4.18
C HIS A 312 -16.36 0.61 -3.45
N LYS A 313 -16.75 1.67 -2.72
CA LYS A 313 -18.06 1.76 -2.07
C LYS A 313 -19.05 2.52 -2.96
N PRO A 314 -20.34 2.15 -2.97
CA PRO A 314 -21.35 2.79 -3.83
C PRO A 314 -21.46 4.31 -3.62
N ASP A 315 -21.22 4.78 -2.39
CA ASP A 315 -21.30 6.19 -1.99
C ASP A 315 -20.02 7.00 -2.28
N ILE A 316 -18.93 6.33 -2.67
CA ILE A 316 -17.58 6.90 -2.79
C ILE A 316 -17.26 7.76 -1.55
N SER A 317 -17.30 7.13 -0.39
CA SER A 317 -16.93 7.74 0.89
C SER A 317 -15.44 8.08 1.00
N VAL A 318 -15.06 8.86 2.01
CA VAL A 318 -13.66 9.24 2.27
C VAL A 318 -13.05 8.43 3.42
N ARG A 319 -11.71 8.37 3.47
CA ARG A 319 -10.93 7.82 4.59
C ARG A 319 -9.98 8.90 5.13
N PRO A 320 -10.18 9.39 6.36
CA PRO A 320 -9.27 10.36 6.97
C PRO A 320 -7.94 9.71 7.32
N ILE A 321 -6.84 10.43 7.15
CA ILE A 321 -5.53 10.07 7.67
C ILE A 321 -4.91 11.31 8.29
N VAL A 322 -4.56 11.22 9.57
CA VAL A 322 -3.87 12.27 10.31
C VAL A 322 -2.37 12.00 10.26
N ALA A 323 -1.63 12.89 9.60
CA ALA A 323 -0.18 12.83 9.49
C ALA A 323 0.45 13.64 10.65
N SER A 324 0.87 12.92 11.69
CA SER A 324 1.38 13.47 12.95
C SER A 324 2.86 13.14 13.22
N ILE A 325 3.67 12.92 12.19
CA ILE A 325 5.09 12.48 12.31
C ILE A 325 5.91 13.43 13.22
N ASN A 326 5.59 14.72 13.18
CA ASN A 326 6.32 15.77 13.89
C ASN A 326 5.49 16.42 15.02
N ALA A 327 4.34 15.83 15.39
CA ALA A 327 3.44 16.39 16.39
C ALA A 327 3.97 16.19 17.82
N PRO A 328 3.61 17.07 18.79
CA PRO A 328 4.12 17.00 20.17
C PRO A 328 4.01 15.62 20.83
N ALA A 329 2.82 14.99 20.80
CA ALA A 329 2.57 13.71 21.46
C ALA A 329 2.97 12.46 20.63
N ARG A 330 3.65 12.64 19.47
CA ARG A 330 3.97 11.51 18.57
C ARG A 330 4.90 10.49 19.20
N LEU A 331 5.85 10.93 20.01
CA LEU A 331 6.82 10.06 20.66
C LEU A 331 6.21 9.34 21.86
N ILE A 332 5.37 10.01 22.65
CA ILE A 332 4.52 9.35 23.68
C ILE A 332 3.66 8.25 23.04
N SER A 333 2.99 8.56 21.92
CA SER A 333 2.18 7.58 21.19
C SER A 333 3.02 6.37 20.72
N SER A 334 4.26 6.60 20.28
CA SER A 334 5.19 5.53 19.91
C SER A 334 5.63 4.69 21.09
N PHE A 335 5.91 5.34 22.22
CA PHE A 335 6.36 4.70 23.44
C PHE A 335 5.27 3.79 24.04
N LEU A 336 4.03 4.28 24.11
CA LEU A 336 2.87 3.48 24.55
C LEU A 336 2.63 2.27 23.64
N ASP A 337 2.73 2.45 22.32
CA ASP A 337 2.63 1.33 21.37
C ASP A 337 3.73 0.28 21.61
N GLN A 338 4.98 0.71 21.78
CA GLN A 338 6.11 -0.17 22.09
C GLN A 338 5.94 -0.92 23.42
N LEU A 339 5.32 -0.28 24.42
CA LEU A 339 5.06 -0.87 25.73
C LEU A 339 3.93 -1.92 25.69
N LEU A 340 2.81 -1.61 25.02
CA LEU A 340 1.57 -2.39 25.09
C LEU A 340 1.46 -3.47 24.02
N THR A 341 1.97 -3.21 22.82
CA THR A 341 1.86 -4.12 21.67
C THR A 341 2.47 -5.51 21.93
N PRO A 342 3.63 -5.66 22.60
CA PRO A 342 4.18 -6.99 22.93
C PRO A 342 3.23 -7.84 23.78
N ILE A 343 2.63 -7.24 24.81
CA ILE A 343 1.69 -7.91 25.72
C ILE A 343 0.45 -8.35 24.94
N TYR A 344 -0.13 -7.43 24.18
CA TYR A 344 -1.29 -7.74 23.34
C TYR A 344 -1.01 -8.86 22.33
N ASN A 345 0.14 -8.81 21.64
CA ASN A 345 0.53 -9.82 20.65
C ASN A 345 0.69 -11.20 21.28
N TYR A 346 1.31 -11.27 22.47
CA TYR A 346 1.49 -12.52 23.21
C TYR A 346 0.13 -13.15 23.52
N LEU A 347 -0.81 -12.36 24.06
CA LEU A 347 -2.14 -12.83 24.44
C LEU A 347 -3.00 -13.25 23.24
N THR A 348 -2.83 -12.58 22.10
CA THR A 348 -3.67 -12.75 20.92
C THR A 348 -3.06 -13.64 19.83
N LYS A 349 -1.92 -14.28 20.09
CA LYS A 349 -1.21 -15.15 19.14
C LYS A 349 -2.13 -16.20 18.49
N ASN A 350 -3.01 -16.80 19.29
CA ASN A 350 -3.92 -17.89 18.85
C ASN A 350 -5.19 -17.40 18.13
N ILE A 351 -5.41 -16.09 18.08
CA ILE A 351 -6.57 -15.43 17.45
C ILE A 351 -6.15 -14.35 16.46
N THR A 352 -4.90 -14.41 16.00
CA THR A 352 -4.34 -13.47 15.03
C THR A 352 -3.87 -14.22 13.80
N PHE A 353 -4.21 -13.71 12.61
CA PHE A 353 -3.66 -14.13 11.34
C PHE A 353 -2.51 -13.22 10.92
N ILE A 354 -1.42 -13.80 10.44
CA ILE A 354 -0.25 -13.02 9.98
C ILE A 354 -0.49 -12.48 8.56
N ASN A 355 -1.04 -13.31 7.67
CA ASN A 355 -1.28 -13.06 6.25
C ASN A 355 -2.26 -14.12 5.69
N GLY A 356 -2.59 -14.08 4.40
CA GLY A 356 -3.48 -15.07 3.76
C GLY A 356 -2.91 -16.50 3.76
N ILE A 357 -1.58 -16.65 3.70
CA ILE A 357 -0.87 -17.93 3.78
C ILE A 357 -1.09 -18.61 5.14
N ASP A 358 -1.01 -17.84 6.24
CA ASP A 358 -1.31 -18.32 7.59
C ASP A 358 -2.78 -18.77 7.74
N VAL A 359 -3.72 -18.09 7.07
CA VAL A 359 -5.13 -18.52 7.03
C VAL A 359 -5.28 -19.86 6.33
N VAL A 360 -4.67 -20.03 5.16
CA VAL A 360 -4.71 -21.29 4.39
C VAL A 360 -4.11 -22.45 5.19
N ARG A 361 -2.97 -22.25 5.87
CA ARG A 361 -2.36 -23.29 6.73
C ARG A 361 -3.29 -23.71 7.86
N LYS A 362 -3.85 -22.74 8.60
CA LYS A 362 -4.80 -23.02 9.70
C LYS A 362 -6.07 -23.73 9.23
N LEU A 363 -6.58 -23.39 8.04
CA LEU A 363 -7.72 -24.10 7.45
C LEU A 363 -7.36 -25.53 7.02
N LYS A 364 -6.14 -25.77 6.50
CA LYS A 364 -5.67 -27.13 6.21
C LYS A 364 -5.52 -27.96 7.48
N GLU A 365 -4.95 -27.39 8.54
CA GLU A 365 -4.86 -28.05 9.87
C GLU A 365 -6.26 -28.37 10.41
N TYR A 366 -7.20 -27.44 10.31
CA TYR A 366 -8.60 -27.61 10.71
C TYR A 366 -9.30 -28.74 9.93
N GLN A 367 -9.04 -28.86 8.62
CA GLN A 367 -9.51 -29.99 7.82
C GLN A 367 -8.86 -31.31 8.24
N GLN A 368 -7.54 -31.34 8.45
CA GLN A 368 -6.80 -32.55 8.84
C GLN A 368 -7.26 -33.10 10.20
N GLN A 369 -7.72 -32.22 11.09
CA GLN A 369 -8.29 -32.58 12.39
C GLN A 369 -9.75 -33.07 12.30
N GLY A 370 -10.35 -33.08 11.10
CA GLY A 370 -11.73 -33.54 10.88
C GLY A 370 -12.81 -32.52 11.25
N TYR A 371 -12.45 -31.25 11.50
CA TYR A 371 -13.39 -30.22 11.92
C TYR A 371 -14.09 -29.52 10.74
N LEU A 372 -13.52 -29.59 9.53
CA LEU A 372 -14.15 -29.10 8.30
C LEU A 372 -15.17 -30.13 7.78
N THR A 373 -16.45 -29.88 8.02
CA THR A 373 -17.56 -30.70 7.55
C THR A 373 -18.16 -30.12 6.27
N SER A 374 -19.00 -30.88 5.58
CA SER A 374 -19.76 -30.37 4.42
C SER A 374 -20.68 -29.19 4.77
N THR A 375 -21.06 -29.05 6.04
CA THR A 375 -21.93 -27.97 6.54
C THR A 375 -21.16 -26.78 7.11
N THR A 376 -19.82 -26.83 7.20
CA THR A 376 -19.04 -25.71 7.73
C THR A 376 -19.25 -24.46 6.90
N LEU A 377 -19.64 -23.37 7.57
CA LEU A 377 -19.77 -22.04 7.03
C LEU A 377 -18.55 -21.20 7.40
N PHE A 378 -18.11 -20.40 6.43
CA PHE A 378 -17.14 -19.33 6.65
C PHE A 378 -17.88 -18.03 6.91
N VAL A 379 -17.36 -17.24 7.85
CA VAL A 379 -17.95 -15.98 8.30
C VAL A 379 -16.89 -14.89 8.24
N ILE A 380 -17.18 -13.82 7.51
CA ILE A 380 -16.40 -12.58 7.54
C ILE A 380 -17.29 -11.48 8.07
N PHE A 381 -16.75 -10.63 8.95
CA PHE A 381 -17.39 -9.37 9.25
C PHE A 381 -16.40 -8.21 9.36
N ASP A 382 -16.82 -7.02 8.91
CA ASP A 382 -16.08 -5.76 8.98
C ASP A 382 -16.70 -4.85 10.04
N VAL A 383 -15.87 -4.16 10.83
CA VAL A 383 -16.31 -3.19 11.83
C VAL A 383 -16.28 -1.79 11.24
N ALA A 384 -17.44 -1.14 11.20
CA ALA A 384 -17.59 0.16 10.55
C ALA A 384 -16.84 1.28 11.30
N ASP A 385 -15.89 1.93 10.60
CA ASP A 385 -15.21 3.16 11.04
C ASP A 385 -14.59 3.08 12.45
N LEU A 386 -14.07 1.90 12.82
CA LEU A 386 -13.56 1.54 14.15
C LEU A 386 -12.78 2.66 14.85
N TYR A 387 -11.66 3.11 14.26
CA TYR A 387 -10.77 4.10 14.88
C TYR A 387 -11.42 5.46 15.15
N THR A 388 -12.43 5.85 14.36
CA THR A 388 -13.14 7.12 14.50
C THR A 388 -14.38 7.02 15.39
N MET A 389 -14.92 5.83 15.57
CA MET A 389 -16.18 5.61 16.30
C MET A 389 -15.99 5.14 17.74
N ILE A 390 -14.81 4.61 18.09
CA ILE A 390 -14.54 4.18 19.47
C ILE A 390 -14.73 5.34 20.46
N PRO A 391 -15.53 5.18 21.53
CA PRO A 391 -15.68 6.19 22.57
C PRO A 391 -14.38 6.31 23.37
N ARG A 392 -13.94 7.55 23.66
CA ARG A 392 -12.68 7.78 24.38
C ARG A 392 -12.69 7.18 25.78
N ASP A 393 -13.74 7.48 26.54
CA ASP A 393 -13.86 7.03 27.93
C ASP A 393 -13.94 5.50 28.00
N GLY A 394 -14.73 4.89 27.10
CA GLY A 394 -14.80 3.43 26.99
C GLY A 394 -13.47 2.79 26.61
N ALA A 395 -12.70 3.41 25.71
CA ALA A 395 -11.37 2.94 25.32
C ALA A 395 -10.34 3.05 26.45
N ILE A 396 -10.34 4.17 27.17
CA ILE A 396 -9.47 4.35 28.34
C ILE A 396 -9.85 3.37 29.45
N ALA A 397 -11.14 3.15 29.71
CA ALA A 397 -11.59 2.15 30.68
C ALA A 397 -11.16 0.73 30.28
N ALA A 398 -11.27 0.36 29.00
CA ALA A 398 -10.79 -0.92 28.49
C ALA A 398 -9.26 -1.05 28.63
N LEU A 399 -8.51 0.02 28.37
CA LEU A 399 -7.07 0.07 28.59
C LEU A 399 -6.71 -0.11 30.07
N THR A 400 -7.43 0.55 30.98
CA THR A 400 -7.22 0.42 32.42
C THR A 400 -7.41 -1.03 32.87
N ARG A 401 -8.54 -1.66 32.52
CA ARG A 401 -8.80 -3.08 32.83
C ARG A 401 -7.75 -4.01 32.23
N PHE A 402 -7.32 -3.73 31.00
CA PHE A 402 -6.24 -4.48 30.35
C PHE A 402 -4.93 -4.36 31.13
N CYS A 403 -4.53 -3.14 31.52
CA CYS A 403 -3.33 -2.91 32.30
C CYS A 403 -3.42 -3.55 33.69
N GLU A 404 -4.55 -3.46 34.39
CA GLU A 404 -4.77 -4.08 35.70
C GLU A 404 -4.62 -5.60 35.63
N LYS A 405 -5.19 -6.23 34.60
CA LYS A 405 -5.16 -7.68 34.42
C LYS A 405 -3.75 -8.24 34.18
N TYR A 406 -2.89 -7.47 33.52
CA TYR A 406 -1.56 -7.95 33.09
C TYR A 406 -0.40 -7.22 33.78
N ALA A 407 -0.68 -6.35 34.74
CA ALA A 407 0.33 -5.68 35.54
C ALA A 407 1.00 -6.65 36.52
N ILE A 408 2.31 -6.47 36.70
CA ILE A 408 3.08 -7.14 37.74
C ILE A 408 3.34 -6.09 38.81
N ASN A 409 2.86 -6.32 40.03
CA ASN A 409 2.95 -5.38 41.15
C ASN A 409 2.38 -3.98 40.81
N GLY A 410 1.25 -3.95 40.10
CA GLY A 410 0.58 -2.69 39.69
C GLY A 410 1.34 -1.89 38.63
N LYS A 411 2.31 -2.50 37.94
CA LYS A 411 3.11 -1.87 36.89
C LYS A 411 3.12 -2.68 35.59
N ILE A 412 3.26 -1.98 34.47
CA ILE A 412 3.60 -2.56 33.17
C ILE A 412 4.99 -2.08 32.79
N GLY A 413 5.94 -3.02 32.69
CA GLY A 413 7.36 -2.67 32.65
C GLY A 413 7.74 -1.93 33.93
N THR A 414 8.22 -0.70 33.81
CA THR A 414 8.60 0.15 34.95
C THR A 414 7.52 1.15 35.35
N LEU A 415 6.45 1.30 34.58
CA LEU A 415 5.44 2.35 34.76
C LEU A 415 4.23 1.88 35.56
N LYS A 416 3.72 2.74 36.44
CA LYS A 416 2.44 2.53 37.10
C LYS A 416 1.31 2.65 36.09
N ILE A 417 0.19 1.96 36.35
CA ILE A 417 -1.01 2.02 35.51
C ILE A 417 -1.50 3.47 35.37
N SER A 418 -1.53 4.23 36.47
CA SER A 418 -1.92 5.65 36.46
C SER A 418 -1.10 6.51 35.49
N THR A 419 0.22 6.28 35.44
CA THR A 419 1.14 6.98 34.53
C THR A 419 0.82 6.66 33.07
N ILE A 420 0.55 5.38 32.77
CA ILE A 420 0.18 4.93 31.42
C ILE A 420 -1.12 5.58 30.97
N ILE A 421 -2.12 5.66 31.86
CA ILE A 421 -3.40 6.31 31.56
C ILE A 421 -3.23 7.82 31.34
N GLN A 422 -2.43 8.51 32.15
CA GLN A 422 -2.14 9.94 31.95
C GLN A 422 -1.48 10.20 30.58
N LEU A 423 -0.49 9.39 30.21
CA LEU A 423 0.17 9.47 28.89
C LEU A 423 -0.83 9.17 27.76
N ALA A 424 -1.72 8.19 27.94
CA ALA A 424 -2.75 7.85 26.97
C ALA A 424 -3.74 9.00 26.74
N CYS A 425 -4.23 9.63 27.83
CA CYS A 425 -5.08 10.82 27.76
C CYS A 425 -4.38 11.95 27.02
N ALA A 426 -3.11 12.25 27.32
CA ALA A 426 -2.37 13.30 26.64
C ALA A 426 -2.27 13.08 25.11
N VAL A 427 -2.11 11.84 24.65
CA VAL A 427 -2.12 11.52 23.20
C VAL A 427 -3.49 11.78 22.58
N LEU A 428 -4.60 11.47 23.27
CA LEU A 428 -5.96 11.68 22.76
C LEU A 428 -6.39 13.15 22.81
N ASP A 429 -5.98 13.88 23.85
CA ASP A 429 -6.40 15.26 24.11
C ASP A 429 -5.66 16.26 23.22
N THR A 430 -4.38 16.00 22.93
CA THR A 430 -3.56 16.83 22.04
C THR A 430 -3.77 16.51 20.55
N ASN A 431 -4.75 15.67 20.23
CA ASN A 431 -5.06 15.28 18.86
C ASN A 431 -5.80 16.40 18.10
N SER A 432 -5.01 17.40 17.71
CA SER A 432 -5.43 18.54 16.88
C SER A 432 -4.61 18.60 15.59
N PHE A 433 -5.22 19.08 14.50
CA PHE A 433 -4.60 19.11 13.18
C PHE A 433 -5.13 20.23 12.30
N ALA A 434 -4.36 20.58 11.27
CA ALA A 434 -4.75 21.54 10.25
C ALA A 434 -5.46 20.88 9.06
N TYR A 435 -6.49 21.56 8.55
CA TYR A 435 -7.20 21.24 7.29
C TYR A 435 -7.68 22.53 6.63
N LYS A 436 -7.41 22.72 5.32
CA LYS A 436 -7.84 23.89 4.52
C LYS A 436 -7.81 25.23 5.29
N ASP A 437 -6.63 25.58 5.76
CA ASP A 437 -6.37 26.84 6.47
C ASP A 437 -7.08 27.03 7.83
N LYS A 438 -7.69 25.95 8.35
CA LYS A 438 -8.36 25.90 9.65
C LYS A 438 -7.75 24.84 10.57
N TYR A 439 -8.06 24.94 11.86
CA TYR A 439 -7.63 23.99 12.87
C TYR A 439 -8.81 23.22 13.43
N TYR A 440 -8.62 21.92 13.67
CA TYR A 440 -9.62 21.03 14.21
C TYR A 440 -9.04 20.21 15.34
N ARG A 441 -9.89 19.86 16.32
CA ARG A 441 -9.63 18.87 17.35
C ARG A 441 -10.51 17.66 17.10
N GLN A 442 -9.93 16.47 17.13
CA GLN A 442 -10.73 15.26 17.16
C GLN A 442 -11.29 15.11 18.58
N ILE A 443 -12.59 14.83 18.73
CA ILE A 443 -13.28 14.67 20.02
C ILE A 443 -13.81 13.25 20.23
N LYS A 444 -13.99 12.48 19.14
CA LYS A 444 -14.41 11.07 19.17
C LYS A 444 -13.40 10.17 18.48
N GLY A 445 -13.18 8.97 19.02
CA GLY A 445 -12.14 8.06 18.55
C GLY A 445 -10.73 8.66 18.71
N GLY A 446 -9.79 8.09 17.96
CA GLY A 446 -8.42 8.58 17.87
C GLY A 446 -7.95 8.80 16.44
N ALA A 447 -6.82 9.47 16.29
CA ALA A 447 -6.25 9.79 14.98
C ALA A 447 -5.88 8.52 14.19
N MET A 448 -6.48 8.38 12.99
CA MET A 448 -6.06 7.38 12.00
C MET A 448 -4.65 7.72 11.51
N GLY A 449 -3.63 7.17 12.17
CA GLY A 449 -2.22 7.49 11.92
C GLY A 449 -1.35 7.48 13.18
N SER A 450 -1.97 7.61 14.36
CA SER A 450 -1.29 7.50 15.66
C SER A 450 -1.01 6.03 16.00
N PRO A 451 0.25 5.64 16.31
CA PRO A 451 0.58 4.30 16.78
C PRO A 451 -0.25 3.85 17.99
N PHE A 452 -0.33 4.68 19.04
CA PHE A 452 -1.10 4.35 20.25
C PHE A 452 -2.59 4.11 19.99
N THR A 453 -3.23 4.94 19.15
CA THR A 453 -4.66 4.77 18.81
C THR A 453 -4.93 3.38 18.25
N MET A 454 -3.96 2.80 17.55
CA MET A 454 -4.12 1.49 16.94
C MET A 454 -4.12 0.38 17.97
N ILE A 455 -3.16 0.37 18.90
CA ILE A 455 -3.15 -0.63 19.98
C ILE A 455 -4.35 -0.44 20.92
N LEU A 456 -4.75 0.80 21.20
CA LEU A 456 -5.94 1.12 22.00
C LEU A 456 -7.21 0.53 21.40
N ALA A 457 -7.42 0.71 20.08
CA ALA A 457 -8.56 0.13 19.38
C ALA A 457 -8.56 -1.40 19.43
N ASN A 458 -7.38 -2.03 19.44
CA ASN A 458 -7.27 -3.48 19.52
C ASN A 458 -7.57 -4.02 20.91
N ILE A 459 -7.11 -3.34 21.96
CA ILE A 459 -7.46 -3.65 23.35
C ILE A 459 -8.97 -3.55 23.55
N TYR A 460 -9.58 -2.46 23.07
CA TYR A 460 -11.03 -2.28 23.10
C TYR A 460 -11.78 -3.41 22.39
N MET A 461 -11.35 -3.75 21.17
CA MET A 461 -11.95 -4.85 20.41
C MET A 461 -11.76 -6.21 21.08
N LEU A 462 -10.62 -6.46 21.74
CA LEU A 462 -10.34 -7.73 22.41
C LEU A 462 -11.35 -8.02 23.53
N GLU A 463 -11.80 -7.00 24.24
CA GLU A 463 -12.86 -7.14 25.25
C GLU A 463 -14.20 -7.51 24.60
N TRP A 464 -14.55 -6.84 23.51
CA TRP A 464 -15.79 -7.11 22.77
C TRP A 464 -15.85 -8.52 22.16
N VAL A 465 -14.75 -9.04 21.60
CA VAL A 465 -14.74 -10.38 20.96
C VAL A 465 -14.65 -11.57 21.92
N GLN A 466 -14.63 -11.38 23.25
CA GLN A 466 -14.50 -12.49 24.19
C GLN A 466 -15.55 -13.59 24.00
N LYS A 467 -16.82 -13.22 23.73
CA LYS A 467 -17.90 -14.19 23.47
C LYS A 467 -17.64 -15.03 22.21
N LEU A 468 -17.14 -14.41 21.14
CA LEU A 468 -16.79 -15.12 19.89
C LEU A 468 -15.58 -16.04 20.08
N ILE A 469 -14.61 -15.63 20.90
CA ILE A 469 -13.45 -16.46 21.26
C ILE A 469 -13.87 -17.66 22.12
N GLN A 470 -14.85 -17.50 23.02
CA GLN A 470 -15.42 -18.61 23.79
C GLN A 470 -16.16 -19.58 22.87
N HIS A 471 -16.99 -19.08 21.96
CA HIS A 471 -17.65 -19.90 20.94
C HIS A 471 -16.64 -20.72 20.12
N LYS A 472 -15.54 -20.10 19.66
CA LYS A 472 -14.43 -20.79 18.99
C LYS A 472 -13.93 -22.00 19.79
N LYS A 473 -13.71 -21.84 21.10
CA LYS A 473 -13.18 -22.90 21.96
C LYS A 473 -14.15 -24.07 22.11
N ILE A 474 -15.45 -23.78 22.22
CA ILE A 474 -16.50 -24.79 22.42
C ILE A 474 -16.73 -25.60 21.13
N HIS A 475 -16.73 -24.94 19.97
CA HIS A 475 -17.08 -25.56 18.68
C HIS A 475 -15.87 -25.94 17.83
N HIS A 476 -14.66 -25.90 18.40
CA HIS A 476 -13.38 -26.15 17.71
C HIS A 476 -13.12 -25.29 16.47
N GLY A 477 -13.90 -24.22 16.24
CA GLY A 477 -13.81 -23.38 15.06
C GLY A 477 -12.50 -22.58 14.97
N ILE A 478 -12.31 -21.91 13.84
CA ILE A 478 -11.26 -20.92 13.67
C ILE A 478 -11.86 -19.56 13.96
N TYR A 479 -11.13 -18.72 14.68
CA TYR A 479 -11.40 -17.28 14.76
C TYR A 479 -10.06 -16.57 14.68
N GLY A 480 -10.00 -15.51 13.88
CA GLY A 480 -8.86 -14.62 13.92
C GLY A 480 -9.04 -13.26 13.25
N ARG A 481 -8.22 -12.32 13.69
CA ARG A 481 -8.08 -10.97 13.11
C ARG A 481 -6.71 -10.83 12.45
N ILE A 482 -6.62 -10.10 11.35
CA ILE A 482 -5.33 -9.93 10.65
C ILE A 482 -4.45 -8.91 11.38
N LYS A 483 -3.19 -9.25 11.61
CA LYS A 483 -2.13 -8.30 12.00
C LYS A 483 -1.35 -7.84 10.77
N ASN A 484 -1.59 -6.61 10.33
CA ASN A 484 -0.85 -5.97 9.24
C ASN A 484 0.41 -5.16 9.66
N THR A 485 1.57 -5.79 9.89
CA THR A 485 2.94 -5.27 10.18
C THR A 485 3.02 -4.37 11.40
N TYR A 486 2.16 -3.36 11.47
CA TYR A 486 1.97 -2.45 12.59
C TYR A 486 0.48 -2.25 12.95
N ARG A 487 -0.50 -2.66 12.14
CA ARG A 487 -1.94 -2.42 12.39
C ARG A 487 -2.77 -3.69 12.31
N TYR A 488 -3.72 -3.89 13.21
CA TYR A 488 -4.76 -4.90 13.00
C TYR A 488 -5.79 -4.38 11.99
N ILE A 489 -6.28 -5.26 11.14
CA ILE A 489 -7.33 -4.96 10.15
C ILE A 489 -8.69 -5.20 10.82
N ASP A 490 -9.69 -4.40 10.41
CA ASP A 490 -11.06 -4.44 10.92
C ASP A 490 -11.78 -5.75 10.52
N ASP A 491 -11.37 -6.37 9.41
CA ASP A 491 -11.90 -7.64 8.89
C ASP A 491 -11.57 -8.83 9.82
N VAL A 492 -12.61 -9.48 10.33
CA VAL A 492 -12.53 -10.70 11.14
C VAL A 492 -12.93 -11.91 10.28
N PHE A 493 -12.25 -13.05 10.49
CA PHE A 493 -12.62 -14.32 9.86
C PHE A 493 -12.89 -15.38 10.93
N MET A 494 -13.96 -16.14 10.73
CA MET A 494 -14.38 -17.23 11.61
C MET A 494 -14.94 -18.42 10.80
N THR A 495 -14.81 -19.63 11.33
CA THR A 495 -15.55 -20.81 10.86
C THR A 495 -16.58 -21.25 11.88
N SER A 496 -17.71 -21.79 11.42
CA SER A 496 -18.76 -22.34 12.28
C SER A 496 -19.48 -23.49 11.61
N ASN A 497 -19.84 -24.50 12.39
CA ASN A 497 -20.68 -25.63 11.97
C ASN A 497 -22.16 -25.43 12.35
N LEU A 498 -22.51 -24.29 12.94
CA LEU A 498 -23.89 -23.90 13.24
C LEU A 498 -24.64 -23.53 11.96
N VAL A 499 -25.97 -23.56 12.04
CA VAL A 499 -26.81 -23.03 10.95
C VAL A 499 -26.69 -21.51 10.89
N LYS A 500 -26.97 -20.94 9.71
CA LYS A 500 -26.77 -19.52 9.43
C LYS A 500 -27.50 -18.61 10.42
N GLU A 501 -28.71 -19.00 10.83
CA GLU A 501 -29.57 -18.26 11.75
C GLU A 501 -28.94 -18.15 13.15
N GLU A 502 -28.35 -19.22 13.65
CA GLU A 502 -27.67 -19.26 14.95
C GLU A 502 -26.40 -18.40 14.94
N ILE A 503 -25.65 -18.42 13.83
CA ILE A 503 -24.48 -17.54 13.64
C ILE A 503 -24.91 -16.08 13.69
N LEU A 504 -25.99 -15.72 12.98
CA LEU A 504 -26.51 -14.35 12.99
C LEU A 504 -26.98 -13.92 14.38
N LYS A 505 -27.63 -14.81 15.13
CA LYS A 505 -28.04 -14.56 16.51
C LYS A 505 -26.84 -14.31 17.43
N LEU A 506 -25.80 -15.14 17.34
CA LEU A 506 -24.55 -14.95 18.10
C LEU A 506 -23.89 -13.60 17.80
N LEU A 507 -23.83 -13.21 16.53
CA LEU A 507 -23.25 -11.93 16.11
C LEU A 507 -24.09 -10.73 16.58
N ASP A 508 -25.42 -10.84 16.53
CA ASP A 508 -26.33 -9.81 17.02
C ASP A 508 -26.22 -9.63 18.55
N GLU A 509 -26.22 -10.73 19.31
CA GLU A 509 -26.01 -10.72 20.77
C GLU A 509 -24.65 -10.13 21.16
N THR A 510 -23.62 -10.37 20.36
CA THR A 510 -22.28 -9.77 20.57
C THR A 510 -22.32 -8.27 20.27
N THR A 511 -22.95 -7.86 19.17
CA THR A 511 -23.05 -6.44 18.79
C THR A 511 -23.86 -5.64 19.80
N LYS A 512 -24.90 -6.21 20.40
CA LYS A 512 -25.71 -5.57 21.46
C LYS A 512 -24.93 -5.23 22.73
N THR A 513 -23.77 -5.87 22.97
CA THR A 513 -22.93 -5.54 24.14
C THR A 513 -22.29 -4.17 24.05
N ASP A 514 -22.15 -3.60 22.84
CA ASP A 514 -21.58 -2.27 22.64
C ASP A 514 -22.25 -1.55 21.47
N SER A 515 -23.05 -0.53 21.80
CA SER A 515 -23.76 0.32 20.83
C SER A 515 -22.85 1.08 19.85
N ASN A 516 -21.55 1.20 20.15
CA ASN A 516 -20.58 1.88 19.29
C ASN A 516 -20.01 0.98 18.20
N ILE A 517 -20.17 -0.33 18.31
CA ILE A 517 -19.67 -1.30 17.33
C ILE A 517 -20.80 -1.64 16.36
N LYS A 518 -20.53 -1.47 15.07
CA LYS A 518 -21.44 -1.85 13.98
C LYS A 518 -20.71 -2.77 13.03
N ILE A 519 -21.27 -3.95 12.78
CA ILE A 519 -20.68 -4.96 11.93
C ILE A 519 -21.46 -5.14 10.62
N THR A 520 -20.75 -5.45 9.55
CA THR A 520 -21.35 -5.96 8.30
C THR A 520 -20.81 -7.36 8.05
N THR A 521 -21.70 -8.33 7.88
CA THR A 521 -21.34 -9.76 7.85
C THR A 521 -21.65 -10.42 6.52
N THR A 522 -20.76 -11.29 6.08
CA THR A 522 -20.95 -12.22 4.96
C THR A 522 -20.76 -13.66 5.46
N ILE A 523 -21.71 -14.54 5.16
CA ILE A 523 -21.69 -15.95 5.57
C ILE A 523 -21.88 -16.81 4.32
N SER A 524 -20.94 -17.72 4.04
CA SER A 524 -20.98 -18.59 2.86
C SER A 524 -20.04 -19.79 3.03
N GLN A 525 -20.25 -20.85 2.24
CA GLN A 525 -19.27 -21.93 2.06
C GLN A 525 -18.13 -21.53 1.11
N CYS A 526 -18.32 -20.48 0.32
CA CYS A 526 -17.30 -19.89 -0.54
C CYS A 526 -17.23 -18.38 -0.31
N LEU A 527 -16.09 -17.87 0.16
CA LEU A 527 -15.91 -16.44 0.40
C LEU A 527 -14.46 -15.98 0.23
N ASP A 528 -14.33 -14.66 0.03
CA ASP A 528 -13.06 -14.00 -0.19
C ASP A 528 -12.55 -13.36 1.10
N TYR A 529 -11.41 -13.83 1.61
CA TYR A 529 -10.73 -13.22 2.75
C TYR A 529 -9.32 -12.79 2.36
N LEU A 530 -8.93 -11.56 2.70
CA LEU A 530 -7.65 -10.97 2.28
C LEU A 530 -7.46 -10.98 0.75
N ASP A 531 -6.64 -11.92 0.29
CA ASP A 531 -6.17 -12.14 -1.08
C ASP A 531 -6.32 -13.62 -1.51
N VAL A 532 -7.16 -14.37 -0.79
CA VAL A 532 -7.53 -15.76 -1.04
C VAL A 532 -9.05 -15.93 -1.07
N THR A 533 -9.54 -16.69 -2.04
CA THR A 533 -10.90 -17.25 -2.03
C THR A 533 -10.81 -18.62 -1.37
N VAL A 534 -11.60 -18.83 -0.32
CA VAL A 534 -11.69 -20.11 0.39
C VAL A 534 -13.06 -20.72 0.12
N GLU A 535 -13.06 -21.99 -0.27
CA GLU A 535 -14.24 -22.76 -0.63
C GLU A 535 -14.25 -24.08 0.14
N ASN A 536 -15.41 -24.40 0.72
CA ASN A 536 -15.70 -25.70 1.30
C ASN A 536 -16.39 -26.57 0.26
N ALA A 537 -15.60 -27.36 -0.49
CA ALA A 537 -16.08 -28.34 -1.44
C ALA A 537 -16.45 -29.65 -0.73
N ASN A 538 -17.60 -29.66 -0.04
CA ASN A 538 -18.15 -30.83 0.66
C ASN A 538 -17.21 -31.44 1.72
N GLY A 539 -16.60 -30.60 2.57
CA GLY A 539 -15.62 -31.02 3.58
C GLY A 539 -14.17 -30.98 3.10
N HIS A 540 -13.94 -30.65 1.82
CA HIS A 540 -12.62 -30.41 1.26
C HIS A 540 -12.37 -28.93 1.02
N LEU A 541 -11.30 -28.41 1.58
CA LEU A 541 -10.84 -27.04 1.40
C LEU A 541 -10.24 -26.89 -0.01
N LYS A 542 -10.87 -26.02 -0.80
CA LYS A 542 -10.30 -25.50 -2.04
C LYS A 542 -9.93 -24.03 -1.83
N THR A 543 -8.76 -23.64 -2.32
CA THR A 543 -8.28 -22.26 -2.22
C THR A 543 -7.72 -21.79 -3.54
N CYS A 544 -7.99 -20.53 -3.89
CA CYS A 544 -7.37 -19.88 -5.04
C CYS A 544 -7.14 -18.39 -4.75
N ILE A 545 -6.42 -17.71 -5.63
CA ILE A 545 -6.16 -16.29 -5.46
C ILE A 545 -7.44 -15.47 -5.71
N TYR A 546 -7.75 -14.61 -4.75
CA TYR A 546 -8.78 -13.60 -4.93
C TYR A 546 -8.19 -12.30 -5.51
N HIS A 547 -8.76 -11.86 -6.63
CA HIS A 547 -8.51 -10.52 -7.20
C HIS A 547 -9.72 -9.63 -6.93
N LYS A 548 -9.54 -8.60 -6.10
CA LYS A 548 -10.61 -7.64 -5.82
C LYS A 548 -11.03 -6.98 -7.13
N SER A 549 -12.33 -6.91 -7.41
CA SER A 549 -12.84 -6.23 -8.62
C SER A 549 -12.41 -4.76 -8.69
N ALA A 550 -12.19 -4.13 -7.53
CA ALA A 550 -11.67 -2.76 -7.41
C ALA A 550 -10.12 -2.66 -7.41
N SER A 551 -9.39 -3.77 -7.26
CA SER A 551 -7.96 -3.81 -7.51
C SER A 551 -7.73 -4.00 -9.00
N GLU A 552 -7.83 -2.91 -9.75
CA GLU A 552 -7.30 -2.87 -11.11
C GLU A 552 -5.86 -3.42 -11.10
N PRO A 553 -5.44 -4.23 -12.09
CA PRO A 553 -4.17 -4.94 -12.10
C PRO A 553 -3.01 -3.98 -12.39
N TYR A 554 -2.79 -3.02 -11.49
CA TYR A 554 -1.64 -2.14 -11.57
C TYR A 554 -0.39 -2.92 -11.21
N ILE A 555 0.33 -3.30 -12.25
CA ILE A 555 1.70 -3.79 -12.15
C ILE A 555 2.64 -2.68 -12.60
N LEU A 556 3.80 -2.57 -11.93
CA LEU A 556 4.81 -1.58 -12.30
C LEU A 556 5.22 -1.80 -13.77
N PRO A 557 5.03 -0.81 -14.66
CA PRO A 557 5.40 -0.95 -16.06
C PRO A 557 6.90 -1.15 -16.23
N TYR A 558 7.32 -1.95 -17.21
CA TYR A 558 8.74 -2.21 -17.49
C TYR A 558 9.50 -0.95 -17.93
N SER A 559 8.79 0.06 -18.42
CA SER A 559 9.37 1.37 -18.78
C SER A 559 9.68 2.27 -17.58
N SER A 560 9.35 1.86 -16.35
CA SER A 560 9.66 2.64 -15.16
C SER A 560 11.14 2.57 -14.82
N ASP A 561 11.69 3.66 -14.28
CA ASP A 561 13.10 3.74 -13.91
C ASP A 561 13.40 3.08 -12.55
N HIS A 562 13.09 1.77 -12.45
CA HIS A 562 13.48 0.93 -11.33
C HIS A 562 14.64 0.02 -11.74
N PRO A 563 15.47 -0.43 -10.77
CA PRO A 563 16.46 -1.47 -11.04
C PRO A 563 15.82 -2.74 -11.60
N GLN A 564 16.51 -3.43 -12.53
CA GLN A 564 16.00 -4.66 -13.17
C GLN A 564 15.56 -5.74 -12.18
N HIS A 565 16.25 -5.86 -11.04
CA HIS A 565 15.88 -6.84 -10.02
C HIS A 565 14.48 -6.60 -9.44
N VAL A 566 13.98 -5.35 -9.41
CA VAL A 566 12.61 -5.03 -8.97
C VAL A 566 11.59 -5.62 -9.94
N HIS A 567 11.83 -5.47 -11.25
CA HIS A 567 10.99 -6.05 -12.30
C HIS A 567 10.95 -7.58 -12.24
N MET A 568 12.10 -8.21 -11.97
CA MET A 568 12.20 -9.67 -11.80
C MET A 568 11.43 -10.15 -10.57
N ILE A 569 11.57 -9.44 -9.44
CA ILE A 569 10.92 -9.81 -8.18
C ILE A 569 9.39 -9.78 -8.29
N ILE A 570 8.82 -8.90 -9.12
CA ILE A 570 7.36 -8.85 -9.33
C ILE A 570 6.84 -10.18 -9.86
N LEU A 571 7.45 -10.73 -10.91
CA LEU A 571 7.06 -12.03 -11.48
C LEU A 571 7.26 -13.16 -10.46
N ASN A 572 8.45 -13.26 -9.88
CA ASN A 572 8.76 -14.33 -8.92
C ASN A 572 7.81 -14.31 -7.72
N ASN A 573 7.51 -13.14 -7.16
CA ASN A 573 6.58 -13.03 -6.04
C ASN A 573 5.15 -13.41 -6.44
N ALA A 574 4.72 -13.10 -7.65
CA ALA A 574 3.41 -13.51 -8.15
C ALA A 574 3.31 -15.04 -8.28
N LEU A 575 4.33 -15.69 -8.86
CA LEU A 575 4.39 -17.15 -8.99
C LEU A 575 4.46 -17.86 -7.62
N VAL A 576 5.32 -17.38 -6.71
CA VAL A 576 5.38 -17.91 -5.34
C VAL A 576 4.05 -17.74 -4.63
N ARG A 577 3.38 -16.59 -4.79
CA ARG A 577 2.06 -16.37 -4.19
C ARG A 577 1.02 -17.34 -4.76
N ALA A 578 0.97 -17.50 -6.08
CA ALA A 578 0.08 -18.44 -6.74
C ALA A 578 0.29 -19.88 -6.26
N ALA A 579 1.54 -20.34 -6.25
CA ALA A 579 1.87 -21.68 -5.79
C ALA A 579 1.54 -21.91 -4.32
N ARG A 580 1.54 -20.88 -3.47
CA ARG A 580 1.15 -20.98 -2.05
C ARG A 580 -0.36 -20.97 -1.82
N MET A 581 -1.13 -20.32 -2.69
CA MET A 581 -2.54 -20.02 -2.46
C MET A 581 -3.48 -20.93 -3.24
N CYS A 582 -3.12 -21.32 -4.45
CA CYS A 582 -3.93 -22.24 -5.24
C CYS A 582 -3.78 -23.66 -4.69
N SER A 583 -4.88 -24.37 -4.48
CA SER A 583 -4.86 -25.76 -4.01
C SER A 583 -4.75 -26.77 -5.16
N THR A 584 -5.08 -26.36 -6.39
CA THR A 584 -5.03 -27.20 -7.60
C THR A 584 -4.09 -26.63 -8.64
N VAL A 585 -3.59 -27.50 -9.53
CA VAL A 585 -2.65 -27.13 -10.58
C VAL A 585 -3.31 -26.25 -11.65
N GLU A 586 -4.61 -26.47 -11.89
CA GLU A 586 -5.41 -25.69 -12.84
C GLU A 586 -5.57 -24.24 -12.38
N ASP A 587 -5.90 -24.04 -11.09
CA ASP A 587 -6.04 -22.70 -10.51
C ASP A 587 -4.69 -21.97 -10.48
N PHE A 588 -3.59 -22.69 -10.24
CA PHE A 588 -2.24 -22.13 -10.34
C PHE A 588 -1.87 -21.74 -11.77
N ASP A 589 -2.13 -22.60 -12.75
CA ASP A 589 -1.80 -22.33 -14.15
C ASP A 589 -2.59 -21.15 -14.70
N MET A 590 -3.87 -21.05 -14.34
CA MET A 590 -4.71 -19.89 -14.67
C MET A 590 -4.15 -18.59 -14.09
N GLU A 591 -3.70 -18.58 -12.83
CA GLU A 591 -3.07 -17.40 -12.25
C GLU A 591 -1.71 -17.06 -12.90
N ARG A 592 -0.91 -18.09 -13.23
CA ARG A 592 0.37 -17.94 -13.94
C ARG A 592 0.17 -17.26 -15.29
N LEU A 593 -0.78 -17.77 -16.08
CA LEU A 593 -1.13 -17.21 -17.39
C LEU A 593 -1.67 -15.78 -17.27
N SER A 594 -2.55 -15.53 -16.30
CA SER A 594 -3.06 -14.19 -15.99
C SER A 594 -1.92 -13.21 -15.69
N THR A 595 -0.97 -13.62 -14.83
CA THR A 595 0.21 -12.84 -14.48
C THR A 595 1.09 -12.55 -15.69
N GLU A 596 1.33 -13.56 -16.54
CA GLU A 596 2.10 -13.42 -17.77
C GLU A 596 1.49 -12.36 -18.70
N MET A 597 0.18 -12.46 -18.92
CA MET A 597 -0.56 -11.53 -19.77
C MET A 597 -0.51 -10.11 -19.22
N ILE A 598 -0.72 -9.91 -17.92
CA ILE A 598 -0.64 -8.58 -17.31
C ILE A 598 0.77 -8.00 -17.47
N LEU A 599 1.83 -8.79 -17.30
CA LEU A 599 3.21 -8.33 -17.46
C LEU A 599 3.54 -7.96 -18.92
N LEU A 600 3.16 -8.79 -19.89
CA LEU A 600 3.34 -8.50 -21.32
C LEU A 600 2.69 -7.17 -21.69
N VAL A 601 1.47 -6.98 -21.22
CA VAL A 601 0.70 -5.76 -21.45
C VAL A 601 1.32 -4.53 -20.77
N ASN A 602 2.01 -4.72 -19.64
CA ASN A 602 2.79 -3.69 -18.96
C ASN A 602 4.20 -3.46 -19.57
N GLY A 603 4.46 -4.04 -20.74
CA GLY A 603 5.65 -3.82 -21.55
C GLY A 603 6.85 -4.69 -21.18
N TYR A 604 6.64 -5.77 -20.42
CA TYR A 604 7.73 -6.70 -20.10
C TYR A 604 8.13 -7.51 -21.36
N PRO A 605 9.44 -7.65 -21.66
CA PRO A 605 9.88 -8.41 -22.83
C PRO A 605 9.51 -9.90 -22.72
N PRO A 606 9.01 -10.57 -23.78
CA PRO A 606 8.69 -11.99 -23.74
C PRO A 606 9.87 -12.88 -23.33
N LYS A 607 11.07 -12.60 -23.85
CA LYS A 607 12.30 -13.31 -23.47
C LYS A 607 12.63 -13.19 -21.97
N PHE A 608 12.36 -12.01 -21.39
CA PHE A 608 12.56 -11.78 -19.96
C PHE A 608 11.61 -12.67 -19.14
N LEU A 609 10.33 -12.73 -19.52
CA LEU A 609 9.34 -13.56 -18.83
C LEU A 609 9.69 -15.04 -18.95
N GLN A 610 9.95 -15.55 -20.16
CA GLN A 610 10.30 -16.94 -20.39
C GLN A 610 11.53 -17.38 -19.58
N GLN A 611 12.60 -16.57 -19.60
CA GLN A 611 13.81 -16.85 -18.84
C GLN A 611 13.55 -16.92 -17.34
N HIS A 612 12.81 -15.95 -16.80
CA HIS A 612 12.56 -15.90 -15.36
C HIS A 612 11.53 -16.92 -14.87
N MET A 613 10.54 -17.27 -15.68
CA MET A 613 9.63 -18.40 -15.40
C MET A 613 10.38 -19.73 -15.39
N LYS A 614 11.20 -19.99 -16.42
CA LYS A 614 12.06 -21.20 -16.45
C LYS A 614 12.93 -21.29 -15.21
N ASN A 615 13.57 -20.18 -14.82
CA ASN A 615 14.40 -20.13 -13.62
C ASN A 615 13.62 -20.38 -12.32
N PHE A 616 12.34 -20.00 -12.26
CA PHE A 616 11.49 -20.30 -11.11
C PHE A 616 11.23 -21.81 -10.98
N PHE A 617 10.73 -22.44 -12.04
CA PHE A 617 10.42 -23.88 -12.02
C PHE A 617 11.66 -24.77 -11.86
N LEU A 618 12.80 -24.38 -12.45
CA LEU A 618 14.07 -25.07 -12.23
C LEU A 618 14.53 -25.00 -10.77
N LYS A 619 14.39 -23.83 -10.12
CA LYS A 619 14.81 -23.66 -8.71
C LYS A 619 13.95 -24.45 -7.73
N CYS A 620 12.69 -24.68 -8.07
CA CYS A 620 11.76 -25.45 -7.26
C CYS A 620 11.65 -26.92 -7.70
N ASN A 621 12.55 -27.41 -8.56
CA ASN A 621 12.51 -28.78 -9.11
C ASN A 621 11.13 -29.19 -9.69
N ALA A 622 10.40 -28.25 -10.27
CA ALA A 622 8.99 -28.41 -10.66
C ALA A 622 8.76 -28.16 -12.16
N MET A 623 9.72 -28.54 -13.02
CA MET A 623 9.60 -28.31 -14.48
C MET A 623 8.37 -29.00 -15.10
N ASN A 624 8.00 -30.18 -14.60
CA ASN A 624 6.84 -30.95 -15.08
C ASN A 624 5.51 -30.23 -14.82
N VAL A 625 5.45 -29.34 -13.83
CA VAL A 625 4.29 -28.47 -13.60
C VAL A 625 4.12 -27.47 -14.75
N TRP A 626 5.23 -27.02 -15.34
CA TRP A 626 5.20 -26.03 -16.42
C TRP A 626 5.02 -26.67 -17.81
N THR A 627 5.59 -27.84 -18.05
CA THR A 627 5.49 -28.54 -19.34
C THR A 627 4.19 -29.32 -19.49
N ASP A 628 3.80 -30.06 -18.44
CA ASP A 628 2.78 -31.10 -18.53
C ASP A 628 1.58 -30.87 -17.60
N ILE A 629 1.58 -29.78 -16.82
CA ILE A 629 0.53 -29.45 -15.83
C ILE A 629 0.31 -30.64 -14.87
N ASN A 630 1.41 -31.27 -14.44
CA ASN A 630 1.37 -32.48 -13.62
C ASN A 630 0.90 -32.16 -12.19
N SER A 631 -0.25 -32.72 -11.79
CA SER A 631 -0.89 -32.46 -10.50
C SER A 631 -0.07 -32.95 -9.30
N GLU A 632 0.61 -34.09 -9.40
CA GLU A 632 1.40 -34.67 -8.30
C GLU A 632 2.63 -33.81 -7.99
N SER A 633 3.39 -33.45 -9.03
CA SER A 633 4.54 -32.54 -8.95
C SER A 633 4.10 -31.17 -8.40
N TYR A 634 2.91 -30.71 -8.77
CA TYR A 634 2.35 -29.48 -8.23
C TYR A 634 2.02 -29.56 -6.74
N GLN A 635 1.45 -30.67 -6.26
CA GLN A 635 1.15 -30.83 -4.83
C GLN A 635 2.43 -30.78 -3.98
N GLN A 636 3.53 -31.36 -4.46
CA GLN A 636 4.84 -31.25 -3.79
C GLN A 636 5.32 -29.79 -3.73
N LEU A 637 5.31 -29.09 -4.88
CA LEU A 637 5.65 -27.67 -4.97
C LEU A 637 4.79 -26.80 -4.05
N HIS A 638 3.48 -27.01 -4.08
CA HIS A 638 2.50 -26.28 -3.27
C HIS A 638 2.77 -26.50 -1.79
N HIS A 639 2.98 -27.75 -1.37
CA HIS A 639 3.31 -28.09 0.01
C HIS A 639 4.61 -27.42 0.47
N GLU A 640 5.70 -27.57 -0.29
CA GLU A 640 7.00 -26.97 0.04
C GLU A 640 6.90 -25.44 0.20
N LEU A 641 6.30 -24.77 -0.79
CA LEU A 641 6.20 -23.31 -0.76
C LEU A 641 5.22 -22.81 0.29
N LEU A 642 4.10 -23.51 0.53
CA LEU A 642 3.10 -23.15 1.55
C LEU A 642 3.75 -23.13 2.92
N TYR A 643 4.51 -24.15 3.30
CA TYR A 643 5.14 -24.26 4.62
C TYR A 643 6.46 -23.52 4.74
N THR A 644 7.05 -23.06 3.63
CA THR A 644 8.21 -22.14 3.68
C THR A 644 7.82 -20.80 4.32
N PRO A 645 8.44 -20.38 5.44
CA PRO A 645 8.10 -19.14 6.10
C PRO A 645 8.29 -17.92 5.19
N THR A 646 7.34 -17.01 5.23
CA THR A 646 7.50 -15.69 4.61
C THR A 646 8.48 -14.84 5.41
N ARG A 647 9.13 -13.85 4.79
CA ARG A 647 9.97 -12.86 5.52
C ARG A 647 9.26 -12.23 6.71
N ARG A 648 7.95 -12.08 6.59
CA ARG A 648 7.09 -11.49 7.61
C ARG A 648 6.90 -12.44 8.79
N GLU A 649 6.67 -13.72 8.52
CA GLU A 649 6.58 -14.77 9.55
C GLU A 649 7.92 -14.93 10.26
N GLN A 650 9.04 -14.92 9.53
CA GLN A 650 10.39 -14.93 10.10
C GLN A 650 10.60 -13.76 11.06
N LYS A 651 10.18 -12.55 10.68
CA LYS A 651 10.28 -11.37 11.55
C LYS A 651 9.44 -11.53 12.83
N VAL A 652 8.20 -12.02 12.71
CA VAL A 652 7.33 -12.27 13.86
C VAL A 652 7.91 -13.35 14.79
N GLN A 653 8.54 -14.40 14.24
CA GLN A 653 9.22 -15.45 15.01
C GLN A 653 10.41 -14.89 15.81
N LEU A 654 11.22 -14.01 15.20
CA LEU A 654 12.31 -13.31 15.88
C LEU A 654 11.80 -12.38 17.00
N GLU A 655 10.72 -11.65 16.74
CA GLU A 655 10.06 -10.79 17.74
C GLU A 655 9.48 -11.61 18.91
N SER A 656 8.97 -12.82 18.69
CA SER A 656 8.46 -13.67 19.78
C SER A 656 9.54 -14.33 20.64
N ASN A 657 10.74 -14.54 20.09
CA ASN A 657 11.84 -15.18 20.80
C ASN A 657 12.68 -14.18 21.62
N SER A 658 12.49 -12.88 21.41
CA SER A 658 13.13 -11.82 22.17
C SER A 658 12.25 -11.39 23.35
N THR A 659 12.28 -12.15 24.45
CA THR A 659 11.62 -11.82 25.73
C THR A 659 12.25 -10.64 26.48
N SER A 660 13.30 -10.02 25.94
CA SER A 660 13.92 -8.82 26.50
C SER A 660 13.56 -7.60 25.66
N LEU A 661 13.09 -6.54 26.32
CA LEU A 661 12.99 -5.16 25.81
C LEU A 661 14.37 -4.68 25.36
N LYS A 662 14.89 -5.22 24.26
CA LYS A 662 16.01 -4.63 23.56
C LYS A 662 15.39 -3.58 22.64
N THR A 663 15.71 -2.32 22.93
CA THR A 663 15.82 -1.28 21.91
C THR A 663 16.40 -1.92 20.64
N PRO A 664 15.94 -1.56 19.42
CA PRO A 664 16.53 -2.04 18.18
C PRO A 664 17.95 -1.48 18.05
N THR A 665 18.88 -2.05 18.81
CA THR A 665 20.30 -1.79 18.76
C THR A 665 20.81 -2.56 17.57
N ASN A 666 21.08 -1.82 16.48
CA ASN A 666 22.12 -1.94 15.43
C ASN A 666 23.08 -3.16 15.36
N TYR A 667 22.75 -4.35 15.87
CA TYR A 667 23.70 -5.45 16.01
C TYR A 667 23.12 -6.78 15.54
N GLU A 668 22.92 -6.94 14.22
CA GLU A 668 22.78 -8.27 13.60
C GLU A 668 23.60 -8.45 12.31
N HIS A 669 24.39 -7.47 11.90
CA HIS A 669 25.16 -7.54 10.65
C HIS A 669 26.63 -7.12 10.83
N LYS A 670 27.36 -7.76 11.76
CA LYS A 670 28.81 -7.54 11.93
C LYS A 670 29.65 -7.90 10.69
N ASP A 671 29.06 -8.55 9.69
CA ASP A 671 29.71 -8.93 8.43
C ASP A 671 29.08 -8.30 7.19
N GLN A 672 28.19 -7.30 7.33
CA GLN A 672 27.59 -6.64 6.16
C GLN A 672 27.61 -5.13 6.30
N ILE A 673 27.96 -4.45 5.21
CA ILE A 673 27.91 -3.00 5.09
C ILE A 673 26.86 -2.64 4.06
N TYR A 674 25.94 -1.75 4.44
CA TYR A 674 24.90 -1.25 3.55
C TYR A 674 25.25 0.14 3.07
N LEU A 675 25.15 0.34 1.77
CA LEU A 675 25.35 1.63 1.13
C LEU A 675 24.25 1.92 0.15
N HIS A 676 23.68 3.12 0.25
CA HIS A 676 22.57 3.54 -0.57
C HIS A 676 22.96 4.61 -1.57
N TYR A 677 22.60 4.41 -2.83
CA TYR A 677 22.76 5.40 -3.88
C TYR A 677 21.48 5.56 -4.69
N THR A 678 21.28 6.73 -5.25
CA THR A 678 20.13 7.05 -6.09
C THR A 678 20.27 6.34 -7.43
N PHE A 679 19.32 5.45 -7.72
CA PHE A 679 19.30 4.74 -9.00
C PHE A 679 18.62 5.58 -10.08
N GLU A 680 19.28 5.66 -11.24
CA GLU A 680 18.73 6.23 -12.47
C GLU A 680 19.25 5.50 -13.71
N SER A 681 18.40 5.41 -14.73
CA SER A 681 18.80 4.97 -16.06
C SER A 681 19.89 5.89 -16.65
N GLY A 682 20.83 5.30 -17.38
CA GLY A 682 21.95 6.01 -17.99
C GLY A 682 23.29 5.61 -17.35
N PRO A 683 24.25 6.55 -17.23
CA PRO A 683 25.59 6.26 -16.69
C PRO A 683 25.59 5.62 -15.28
N LEU A 684 24.65 6.00 -14.42
CA LEU A 684 24.54 5.54 -13.03
C LEU A 684 24.26 4.03 -12.89
N ILE A 685 23.89 3.34 -13.96
CA ILE A 685 23.78 1.87 -13.97
C ILE A 685 25.13 1.22 -13.60
N ASN A 686 26.24 1.85 -13.94
CA ASN A 686 27.58 1.35 -13.65
C ASN A 686 28.08 1.66 -12.24
N PHE A 687 27.38 2.55 -11.49
CA PHE A 687 27.82 3.01 -10.17
C PHE A 687 28.17 1.86 -9.25
N LYS A 688 27.29 0.85 -9.16
CA LYS A 688 27.51 -0.32 -8.28
C LYS A 688 28.81 -1.07 -8.61
N LYS A 689 29.14 -1.22 -9.89
CA LYS A 689 30.35 -1.92 -10.34
C LYS A 689 31.59 -1.09 -10.01
N GLU A 690 31.57 0.18 -10.39
CA GLU A 690 32.70 1.10 -10.22
C GLU A 690 32.97 1.38 -8.72
N TYR A 691 31.92 1.59 -7.93
CA TYR A 691 32.02 1.76 -6.49
C TYR A 691 32.63 0.54 -5.80
N ARG A 692 32.21 -0.66 -6.20
CA ARG A 692 32.75 -1.91 -5.64
C ARG A 692 34.25 -2.02 -5.88
N GLN A 693 34.74 -1.65 -7.05
CA GLN A 693 36.18 -1.64 -7.36
C GLN A 693 36.94 -0.64 -6.48
N ILE A 694 36.35 0.54 -6.23
CA ILE A 694 36.92 1.52 -5.29
C ILE A 694 36.96 0.93 -3.87
N TRP A 695 35.86 0.35 -3.39
CA TRP A 695 35.81 -0.28 -2.06
C TRP A 695 36.86 -1.36 -1.90
N GLU A 696 36.97 -2.27 -2.87
CA GLU A 696 37.94 -3.36 -2.86
C GLU A 696 39.37 -2.83 -2.82
N LYS A 697 39.68 -1.77 -3.59
CA LYS A 697 41.00 -1.12 -3.59
C LYS A 697 41.41 -0.54 -2.23
N TYR A 698 40.50 0.12 -1.52
CA TYR A 698 40.84 0.88 -0.30
C TYR A 698 40.63 0.13 1.02
N TYR A 699 39.75 -0.87 1.05
CA TYR A 699 39.33 -1.54 2.29
C TYR A 699 39.42 -3.07 2.27
N VAL A 700 39.65 -3.71 1.11
CA VAL A 700 39.75 -5.18 1.00
C VAL A 700 41.19 -5.58 0.70
N TYR A 701 42.04 -5.60 1.73
CA TYR A 701 43.45 -5.99 1.65
C TYR A 701 43.82 -7.00 2.76
N PRO A 702 44.95 -7.72 2.63
CA PRO A 702 45.40 -8.68 3.65
C PRO A 702 45.56 -8.00 5.03
N GLY A 703 44.88 -8.53 6.05
CA GLY A 703 44.87 -7.95 7.41
C GLY A 703 43.75 -6.94 7.68
N SER A 704 42.97 -6.53 6.67
CA SER A 704 41.80 -5.66 6.88
C SER A 704 40.66 -6.39 7.59
N ARG A 705 40.08 -5.76 8.62
CA ARG A 705 38.85 -6.25 9.29
C ARG A 705 37.64 -6.27 8.36
N LEU A 706 37.68 -5.53 7.25
CA LEU A 706 36.62 -5.47 6.24
C LEU A 706 36.77 -6.49 5.12
N ARG A 707 37.83 -7.30 5.13
CA ARG A 707 38.12 -8.28 4.07
C ARG A 707 36.99 -9.29 3.85
N ASN A 708 36.38 -9.75 4.94
CA ASN A 708 35.30 -10.74 4.91
C ASN A 708 33.91 -10.08 5.00
N THR A 709 33.85 -8.75 5.06
CA THR A 709 32.60 -8.00 5.17
C THR A 709 31.95 -7.85 3.80
N ARG A 710 30.69 -8.25 3.69
CA ARG A 710 29.92 -8.17 2.45
C ARG A 710 29.38 -6.76 2.22
N LEU A 711 29.80 -6.13 1.13
CA LEU A 711 29.25 -4.86 0.68
C LEU A 711 27.90 -5.04 -0.04
N ILE A 712 26.82 -4.54 0.55
CA ILE A 712 25.46 -4.58 0.01
C ILE A 712 25.07 -3.18 -0.47
N HIS A 713 24.79 -3.06 -1.76
CA HIS A 713 24.32 -1.82 -2.35
C HIS A 713 22.79 -1.79 -2.37
N GLY A 714 22.21 -0.88 -1.60
CA GLY A 714 20.81 -0.49 -1.68
C GLY A 714 20.60 0.62 -2.72
N THR A 715 19.42 0.64 -3.33
CA THR A 715 19.04 1.69 -4.29
C THR A 715 17.99 2.60 -3.68
N ILE A 716 18.24 3.89 -3.68
CA ILE A 716 17.23 4.92 -3.41
C ILE A 716 16.50 5.23 -4.71
N LEU A 717 15.19 5.13 -4.66
CA LEU A 717 14.33 5.38 -5.80
C LEU A 717 14.06 6.87 -5.96
N ASN A 718 13.96 7.30 -7.21
CA ASN A 718 13.57 8.66 -7.56
C ASN A 718 12.08 8.95 -7.29
N ARG A 719 11.68 10.20 -7.49
CA ARG A 719 10.30 10.65 -7.24
C ARG A 719 9.31 9.92 -8.15
N THR A 720 8.35 9.24 -7.56
CA THR A 720 7.27 8.59 -8.31
C THR A 720 6.25 9.61 -8.83
N LEU A 721 5.43 9.23 -9.83
CA LEU A 721 4.32 10.08 -10.29
C LEU A 721 3.40 10.51 -9.14
N GLN A 722 3.19 9.64 -8.15
CA GLN A 722 2.48 9.97 -6.93
C GLN A 722 3.06 11.21 -6.25
N SER A 723 4.38 11.23 -6.00
CA SER A 723 5.03 12.36 -5.33
C SER A 723 5.10 13.63 -6.20
N LEU A 724 5.02 13.48 -7.53
CA LEU A 724 5.04 14.60 -8.47
C LEU A 724 3.65 15.22 -8.66
N LEU A 725 2.57 14.44 -8.56
CA LEU A 725 1.21 14.91 -8.86
C LEU A 725 0.35 15.13 -7.62
N ILE A 726 0.60 14.42 -6.52
CA ILE A 726 -0.22 14.49 -5.30
C ILE A 726 0.49 15.36 -4.25
N HIS A 727 -0.21 16.38 -3.78
CA HIS A 727 0.23 17.25 -2.69
C HIS A 727 -0.71 17.10 -1.49
N LYS A 728 -0.25 16.42 -0.43
CA LYS A 728 -1.06 16.17 0.78
C LYS A 728 -0.75 17.12 1.93
N LYS A 729 0.50 17.59 2.02
CA LYS A 729 0.96 18.44 3.12
C LYS A 729 0.57 19.90 2.86
N PRO A 730 -0.07 20.59 3.81
CA PRO A 730 -0.30 22.04 3.74
C PRO A 730 1.00 22.85 3.66
N LYS A 731 0.88 24.17 3.44
CA LYS A 731 2.01 25.09 3.57
C LYS A 731 2.64 24.96 4.96
N ARG A 732 3.95 25.19 5.09
CA ARG A 732 4.65 25.00 6.37
C ARG A 732 4.19 25.97 7.45
N ASP A 733 3.84 27.20 7.05
CA ASP A 733 3.54 28.30 7.97
C ASP A 733 2.35 27.98 8.90
N ILE A 734 1.29 27.37 8.36
CA ILE A 734 0.13 26.97 9.17
C ILE A 734 0.45 25.86 10.17
N LEU A 735 1.47 25.04 9.91
CA LEU A 735 1.84 23.93 10.78
C LEU A 735 2.84 24.34 11.86
N THR A 736 3.46 25.52 11.74
CA THR A 736 4.57 25.94 12.61
C THR A 736 4.31 27.25 13.34
N LYS A 737 3.15 27.89 13.09
CA LYS A 737 2.75 29.10 13.78
C LYS A 737 2.68 28.85 15.30
N MET A 738 3.54 29.51 16.06
CA MET A 738 3.51 29.54 17.53
C MET A 738 3.23 30.98 17.94
N GLU A 739 1.96 31.35 18.07
CA GLU A 739 1.61 32.61 18.72
C GLU A 739 1.69 32.40 20.24
N SER A 740 2.38 33.29 20.95
CA SER A 740 2.58 33.18 22.40
C SER A 740 1.24 33.25 23.14
N THR A 741 1.05 32.37 24.11
CA THR A 741 -0.12 32.31 25.02
C THR A 741 -0.44 33.65 25.71
N ALA A 742 0.55 34.53 25.89
CA ALA A 742 0.36 35.89 26.40
C ALA A 742 -0.57 36.77 25.53
N GLN A 743 -0.60 36.57 24.20
CA GLN A 743 -1.52 37.30 23.31
C GLN A 743 -2.92 36.66 23.26
N ALA A 744 -3.05 35.38 23.63
CA ALA A 744 -4.33 34.66 23.65
C ALA A 744 -5.20 35.07 24.86
N ALA A 745 -4.58 35.34 26.01
CA ALA A 745 -5.28 35.89 27.18
C ALA A 745 -5.86 37.29 26.89
N SER A 746 -5.18 38.10 26.08
CA SER A 746 -5.63 39.46 25.74
C SER A 746 -6.76 39.52 24.71
N ARG A 747 -7.03 38.44 23.95
CA ARG A 747 -8.07 38.40 22.91
C ARG A 747 -9.34 37.64 23.29
N THR A 748 -9.33 36.96 24.45
CA THR A 748 -10.52 36.27 24.98
C THR A 748 -11.24 37.12 26.04
N ILE A 749 -10.70 38.32 26.34
CA ILE A 749 -11.26 39.30 27.29
C ILE A 749 -11.91 40.50 26.55
N GLN A 750 -11.95 40.48 25.21
CA GLN A 750 -12.83 41.32 24.39
C GLN A 750 -13.88 40.44 23.73
#